data_AF-A0A4P9YYH1-F1
#
_entry.id   AF-A0A4P9YYH1-F1
#
_cell.length_a   1.000
_cell.length_b   1.000
_cell.length_c   1.000
_cell.angle_alpha   90.00
_cell.angle_beta   90.00
_cell.angle_gamma   90.00
#
_symmetry.space_group_name_H-M   'P 1'
#
loop_
_entity.id
_entity.type
_entity.pdbx_description
1 polymer ?
#
loop_
_entity_poly.entity_id
_entity_poly.type
_entity_poly.pdbx_seq_one_letter_code
_entity_poly.pdbx_strand_id
1 'polypeptide(L)'
;MSVEGIGARVTRKEDKRFITGKGKYTDDVRLHGMTYASFVRSPHAHAKIKSINVDAAKAMPGVVDVLTGQQLVDDKIGNLICGWMIHSKDGSPMKMGAWPAMAPETVRFVGNAVAVVIAETRNQARDAAEAVEVTYQELPAVADIRSAIAPGAPQLHPEAPGNVIYDWSIGDEAATGEAFKKAANVVAMDITNNRLVPNAMEPRAAVAEYDSAEEHFTLYTTSQNPHVARLVLSAFYNVAAENKLRVIAPDVGGGFGSKIFIYPEEMVALWASKRTGRPVKWTSDRTEAFLTDAHGRDHITKAEMAFDKDNKIIGLRVKTHANLGAYMSLFSSSVPTYLYATLLSGQYNIPNIYAEVISVYTNTTPVDAYRGAGRPEASFVMERMMETAARQLKVDPAELRRKNFITSFPHQTPVIMAYDAGDFNASLDAALKAIDYAGFPARKAKAKAEGKLRGIGFSCYIEACGIAPSKAVGSLGAGVGLWESCEVRVNPVGTIEILTGSHSHGQGHETTFAQVVADRLGIPISQVSILHGDTDKVQFGMGTYGSRSGAVGMSAIVKAMEKVEAKAKKIVAHQLEASENDIVIENGEFKVTGTDKAIALPMVALAAYTAHNLPDGMEPGLKETAFYDPTNFTFPAGAYVCEVDVDPGTGKTDIVNFVAADDFGRLINPMIVEGQVHGGLAQGIGQAMLEGAVYDKSGQLVTASFMDYAMPRADDLPSFKVSHTMTPCPSNPLGIKGCGEAGAIGSTPAVINAITDAIGNNKLEMPASPDRVWHAIHQQQAADVDDAVALFKKGSDSKYLAGGHTLLPVMKQRLAQPSDVIDLARIPALVGVSATADALVIKAATTYYDILTSADAKKAIPAIVHLTSVLGDPAVRYRGTIGGSIANNDPAADYPAAVVALDATVKTNKRSIKADDFFQGLFTTALEDGEIITEVSFPIPAKAAYSKMRHPASRFALTGVFVAKTKSGDVR
;
A
#
# COMPACT_ATOMS: atom_id res chain seq x y z
N MET A 1 -28.21 -24.20 -19.91
CA MET A 1 -27.47 -23.30 -19.01
C MET A 1 -28.48 -22.66 -18.07
N SER A 2 -28.32 -22.80 -16.76
CA SER A 2 -29.19 -22.11 -15.81
C SER A 2 -29.00 -20.60 -15.96
N VAL A 3 -30.07 -19.82 -15.77
CA VAL A 3 -30.05 -18.34 -15.86
C VAL A 3 -29.04 -17.73 -14.86
N GLU A 4 -28.65 -18.51 -13.83
CA GLU A 4 -27.81 -18.08 -12.72
C GLU A 4 -26.44 -18.80 -12.67
N GLY A 5 -26.09 -19.61 -13.67
CA GLY A 5 -24.87 -20.44 -13.68
C GLY A 5 -23.56 -19.68 -13.94
N ILE A 6 -22.51 -20.42 -14.29
CA ILE A 6 -21.19 -19.83 -14.59
C ILE A 6 -21.28 -18.91 -15.81
N GLY A 7 -20.77 -17.68 -15.67
CA GLY A 7 -20.76 -16.64 -16.70
C GLY A 7 -21.97 -15.71 -16.64
N ALA A 8 -22.99 -16.03 -15.84
CA ALA A 8 -24.14 -15.14 -15.62
C ALA A 8 -23.78 -13.94 -14.72
N ARG A 9 -24.38 -12.79 -15.01
CA ARG A 9 -24.26 -11.54 -14.22
C ARG A 9 -25.26 -11.54 -13.05
N VAL A 10 -25.18 -12.55 -12.19
CA VAL A 10 -26.10 -12.70 -11.04
C VAL A 10 -25.82 -11.63 -10.00
N THR A 11 -26.87 -11.02 -9.46
CA THR A 11 -26.79 -10.04 -8.36
C THR A 11 -26.35 -10.70 -7.07
N ARG A 12 -25.68 -9.96 -6.20
CA ARG A 12 -25.01 -10.56 -5.04
C ARG A 12 -26.01 -10.96 -3.95
N LYS A 13 -25.84 -12.15 -3.40
CA LYS A 13 -26.66 -12.69 -2.28
C LYS A 13 -26.44 -11.88 -1.01
N GLU A 14 -25.19 -11.49 -0.77
CA GLU A 14 -24.79 -10.78 0.43
C GLU A 14 -25.30 -9.33 0.49
N ASP A 15 -25.66 -8.72 -0.64
CA ASP A 15 -26.14 -7.33 -0.70
C ASP A 15 -27.33 -7.07 0.22
N LYS A 16 -28.25 -8.04 0.31
CA LYS A 16 -29.48 -7.91 1.13
C LYS A 16 -29.18 -7.51 2.56
N ARG A 17 -28.15 -8.08 3.21
CA ARG A 17 -27.80 -7.73 4.59
C ARG A 17 -27.03 -6.42 4.68
N PHE A 18 -26.17 -6.12 3.70
CA PHE A 18 -25.36 -4.90 3.72
C PHE A 18 -26.18 -3.63 3.48
N ILE A 19 -27.07 -3.63 2.49
CA ILE A 19 -27.87 -2.44 2.16
C ILE A 19 -28.99 -2.16 3.18
N THR A 20 -29.21 -3.06 4.13
CA THR A 20 -30.23 -2.93 5.18
C THR A 20 -29.62 -2.71 6.57
N GLY A 21 -28.30 -2.51 6.67
CA GLY A 21 -27.62 -2.33 7.95
C GLY A 21 -27.66 -3.58 8.84
N LYS A 22 -27.72 -4.77 8.22
CA LYS A 22 -27.77 -6.09 8.88
C LYS A 22 -26.51 -6.92 8.63
N GLY A 23 -25.47 -6.32 8.06
CA GLY A 23 -24.12 -6.88 8.13
C GLY A 23 -23.70 -7.08 9.59
N LYS A 24 -22.76 -8.01 9.81
CA LYS A 24 -22.21 -8.32 11.13
C LYS A 24 -20.71 -8.16 11.10
N TYR A 25 -20.23 -6.99 11.44
CA TYR A 25 -18.80 -6.68 11.51
C TYR A 25 -18.24 -7.01 12.90
N THR A 26 -16.92 -7.05 13.03
CA THR A 26 -16.29 -7.39 14.33
C THR A 26 -16.66 -6.38 15.42
N ASP A 27 -16.76 -5.09 15.08
CA ASP A 27 -17.19 -4.04 16.02
C ASP A 27 -18.69 -4.12 16.38
N ASP A 28 -19.49 -4.96 15.70
CA ASP A 28 -20.90 -5.19 16.06
C ASP A 28 -21.06 -6.25 17.15
N VAL A 29 -20.03 -7.07 17.40
CA VAL A 29 -20.06 -8.12 18.43
C VAL A 29 -20.29 -7.51 19.81
N ARG A 30 -21.21 -8.11 20.57
CA ARG A 30 -21.54 -7.76 21.96
C ARG A 30 -21.59 -9.05 22.77
N LEU A 31 -20.77 -9.12 23.82
CA LEU A 31 -20.71 -10.25 24.76
C LEU A 31 -21.13 -9.79 26.15
N HIS A 32 -21.59 -10.73 26.98
CA HIS A 32 -21.95 -10.43 28.35
C HIS A 32 -20.72 -9.99 29.16
N GLY A 33 -20.82 -8.90 29.93
CA GLY A 33 -19.70 -8.40 30.73
C GLY A 33 -18.51 -7.87 29.91
N MET A 34 -18.67 -7.63 28.61
CA MET A 34 -17.61 -7.14 27.72
C MET A 34 -17.03 -5.81 28.18
N THR A 35 -15.71 -5.73 28.19
CA THR A 35 -14.89 -4.55 28.52
C THR A 35 -14.20 -4.03 27.26
N TYR A 36 -13.58 -2.86 27.35
CA TYR A 36 -12.96 -2.16 26.23
C TYR A 36 -11.49 -1.90 26.51
N ALA A 37 -10.65 -2.15 25.50
CA ALA A 37 -9.22 -1.93 25.55
C ALA A 37 -8.82 -0.63 24.85
N SER A 38 -7.87 0.09 25.45
CA SER A 38 -7.16 1.22 24.83
C SER A 38 -5.65 1.03 25.03
N PHE A 39 -4.89 1.09 23.93
CA PHE A 39 -3.43 0.93 23.98
C PHE A 39 -2.75 2.25 24.33
N VAL A 40 -1.75 2.18 25.20
CA VAL A 40 -0.79 3.26 25.44
C VAL A 40 0.35 3.06 24.46
N ARG A 41 0.56 4.02 23.57
CA ARG A 41 1.50 3.92 22.44
C ARG A 41 2.63 4.92 22.56
N SER A 42 3.80 4.53 22.08
CA SER A 42 4.98 5.39 22.04
C SER A 42 4.74 6.63 21.17
N PRO A 43 5.00 7.85 21.68
CA PRO A 43 5.08 9.04 20.86
C PRO A 43 6.44 9.18 20.16
N HIS A 44 7.43 8.34 20.51
CA HIS A 44 8.80 8.39 19.97
C HIS A 44 9.04 7.29 18.94
N ALA A 45 9.80 7.63 17.89
CA ALA A 45 10.22 6.68 16.87
C ALA A 45 11.30 5.71 17.36
N HIS A 46 12.12 6.11 18.33
CA HIS A 46 13.13 5.24 18.94
C HIS A 46 13.42 5.69 20.38
N ALA A 47 13.17 4.82 21.36
CA ALA A 47 13.45 5.15 22.76
C ALA A 47 13.57 3.89 23.63
N LYS A 48 14.32 4.00 24.74
CA LYS A 48 14.27 3.02 25.83
C LYS A 48 13.18 3.42 26.83
N ILE A 49 12.39 2.46 27.28
CA ILE A 49 11.43 2.61 28.36
C ILE A 49 12.21 2.53 29.68
N LYS A 50 12.10 3.56 30.52
CA LYS A 50 12.74 3.60 31.85
C LYS A 50 11.79 3.15 32.94
N SER A 51 10.53 3.55 32.85
CA SER A 51 9.48 3.17 33.78
C SER A 51 8.11 3.40 33.13
N ILE A 52 7.13 2.64 33.60
CA ILE A 52 5.70 2.82 33.29
C ILE A 52 4.99 2.90 34.63
N ASN A 53 4.39 4.04 34.94
CA ASN A 53 3.55 4.23 36.12
C ASN A 53 2.08 4.15 35.72
N VAL A 54 1.37 3.21 36.33
CA VAL A 54 -0.04 2.89 36.02
C VAL A 54 -0.99 3.22 37.18
N ASP A 55 -0.48 3.73 38.30
CA ASP A 55 -1.24 3.82 39.56
C ASP A 55 -2.43 4.78 39.43
N ALA A 56 -2.23 5.93 38.79
CA ALA A 56 -3.30 6.89 38.53
C ALA A 56 -4.40 6.29 37.64
N ALA A 57 -4.01 5.64 36.54
CA ALA A 57 -4.94 4.96 35.64
C ALA A 57 -5.71 3.84 36.35
N LYS A 58 -5.04 3.00 37.15
CA LYS A 58 -5.70 1.91 37.91
C LYS A 58 -6.71 2.40 38.94
N ALA A 59 -6.52 3.60 39.49
CA ALA A 59 -7.44 4.19 40.45
C ALA A 59 -8.68 4.83 39.80
N MET A 60 -8.71 4.96 38.47
CA MET A 60 -9.84 5.63 37.78
C MET A 60 -11.11 4.77 37.78
N PRO A 61 -12.30 5.39 37.95
CA PRO A 61 -13.56 4.66 37.95
C PRO A 61 -13.81 3.87 36.66
N GLY A 62 -14.13 2.58 36.81
CA GLY A 62 -14.45 1.67 35.71
C GLY A 62 -13.23 1.06 35.02
N VAL A 63 -12.01 1.33 35.47
CA VAL A 63 -10.82 0.60 35.02
C VAL A 63 -10.80 -0.78 35.69
N VAL A 64 -10.69 -1.82 34.87
CA VAL A 64 -10.63 -3.23 35.29
C VAL A 64 -9.18 -3.64 35.55
N ASP A 65 -8.28 -3.32 34.62
CA ASP A 65 -6.84 -3.52 34.79
C ASP A 65 -6.03 -2.62 33.83
N VAL A 66 -4.75 -2.44 34.16
CA VAL A 66 -3.74 -1.83 33.28
C VAL A 66 -2.56 -2.79 33.19
N LEU A 67 -2.32 -3.29 31.99
CA LEU A 67 -1.39 -4.37 31.71
C LEU A 67 -0.19 -3.86 30.87
N THR A 68 1.02 -4.32 31.14
CA THR A 68 2.27 -3.84 30.51
C THR A 68 2.97 -4.91 29.69
N GLY A 69 3.89 -4.49 28.80
CA GLY A 69 4.69 -5.41 27.99
C GLY A 69 5.55 -6.38 28.81
N GLN A 70 6.01 -6.00 29.99
CA GLN A 70 6.78 -6.92 30.86
C GLN A 70 5.95 -8.13 31.28
N GLN A 71 4.65 -7.93 31.54
CA GLN A 71 3.77 -9.03 31.98
C GLN A 71 3.54 -10.07 30.87
N LEU A 72 3.61 -9.70 29.59
CA LEU A 72 3.59 -10.66 28.47
C LEU A 72 4.81 -11.58 28.52
N VAL A 73 5.99 -11.01 28.82
CA VAL A 73 7.25 -11.77 28.95
C VAL A 73 7.17 -12.71 30.16
N ASP A 74 6.71 -12.20 31.30
CA ASP A 74 6.58 -12.98 32.54
C ASP A 74 5.61 -14.16 32.36
N ASP A 75 4.55 -13.98 31.55
CA ASP A 75 3.58 -15.01 31.18
C ASP A 75 4.02 -15.93 30.04
N LYS A 76 5.22 -15.70 29.48
CA LYS A 76 5.79 -16.49 28.37
C LYS A 76 4.92 -16.47 27.11
N ILE A 77 4.28 -15.34 26.84
CA ILE A 77 3.66 -15.07 25.54
C ILE A 77 4.78 -14.83 24.52
N GLY A 78 4.69 -15.48 23.37
CA GLY A 78 5.70 -15.42 22.32
C GLY A 78 5.75 -14.08 21.59
N ASN A 79 6.83 -13.88 20.82
CA ASN A 79 6.95 -12.74 19.92
C ASN A 79 6.22 -13.01 18.60
N LEU A 80 5.85 -11.93 17.92
CA LEU A 80 5.40 -12.01 16.53
C LEU A 80 6.55 -12.54 15.65
N ILE A 81 6.20 -13.36 14.65
CA ILE A 81 7.14 -14.04 13.75
C ILE A 81 6.95 -13.59 12.30
N CYS A 82 8.01 -13.72 11.51
CA CYS A 82 7.94 -13.72 10.05
C CYS A 82 7.94 -15.18 9.57
N GLY A 83 6.86 -15.60 8.90
CA GLY A 83 6.57 -17.00 8.57
C GLY A 83 7.25 -17.53 7.31
N TRP A 84 7.99 -16.69 6.58
CA TRP A 84 8.72 -17.08 5.38
C TRP A 84 10.22 -16.84 5.56
N MET A 85 11.01 -17.91 5.54
CA MET A 85 12.45 -17.85 5.73
C MET A 85 13.17 -17.44 4.43
N ILE A 86 14.03 -16.44 4.50
CA ILE A 86 14.90 -16.00 3.40
C ILE A 86 16.36 -16.21 3.80
N HIS A 87 17.19 -16.66 2.86
CA HIS A 87 18.63 -16.75 3.03
C HIS A 87 19.33 -15.69 2.16
N SER A 88 20.35 -15.05 2.70
CA SER A 88 21.20 -14.12 1.95
C SER A 88 22.07 -14.87 0.93
N LYS A 89 22.72 -14.14 0.02
CA LYS A 89 23.65 -14.68 -0.99
C LYS A 89 24.78 -15.52 -0.40
N ASP A 90 25.20 -15.21 0.82
CA ASP A 90 26.23 -15.94 1.56
C ASP A 90 25.69 -17.20 2.29
N GLY A 91 24.39 -17.49 2.16
CA GLY A 91 23.72 -18.61 2.82
C GLY A 91 23.26 -18.35 4.25
N SER A 92 23.52 -17.16 4.82
CA SER A 92 23.06 -16.81 6.17
C SER A 92 21.54 -16.58 6.21
N PRO A 93 20.83 -16.97 7.28
CA PRO A 93 19.40 -16.72 7.40
C PRO A 93 19.11 -15.22 7.61
N MET A 94 17.89 -14.80 7.29
CA MET A 94 17.41 -13.45 7.57
C MET A 94 17.54 -13.08 9.06
N LYS A 95 17.91 -11.82 9.31
CA LYS A 95 18.19 -11.30 10.66
C LYS A 95 16.93 -10.69 11.28
N MET A 96 16.12 -11.53 11.89
CA MET A 96 14.87 -11.12 12.53
C MET A 96 15.11 -10.62 13.96
N GLY A 97 14.76 -9.36 14.24
CA GLY A 97 14.72 -8.81 15.59
C GLY A 97 13.44 -9.24 16.33
N ALA A 98 13.52 -9.36 17.67
CA ALA A 98 12.38 -9.74 18.49
C ALA A 98 11.26 -8.69 18.43
N TRP A 99 10.02 -9.12 18.11
CA TRP A 99 8.83 -8.26 18.09
C TRP A 99 7.79 -8.69 19.14
N PRO A 100 7.87 -8.16 20.37
CA PRO A 100 6.85 -8.40 21.39
C PRO A 100 5.57 -7.60 21.08
N ALA A 101 4.40 -8.13 21.45
CA ALA A 101 3.12 -7.47 21.19
C ALA A 101 2.98 -6.13 21.94
N MET A 102 3.61 -5.99 23.11
CA MET A 102 3.85 -4.69 23.73
C MET A 102 5.31 -4.61 24.14
N ALA A 103 5.98 -3.50 23.83
CA ALA A 103 7.39 -3.32 24.08
C ALA A 103 7.68 -3.28 25.60
N PRO A 104 8.50 -4.20 26.13
CA PRO A 104 8.89 -4.17 27.54
C PRO A 104 10.03 -3.16 27.79
N GLU A 105 10.94 -2.99 26.82
CA GLU A 105 12.19 -2.26 27.04
C GLU A 105 12.47 -1.16 26.02
N THR A 106 12.19 -1.38 24.74
CA THR A 106 12.58 -0.47 23.65
C THR A 106 11.46 -0.36 22.63
N VAL A 107 11.07 0.87 22.32
CA VAL A 107 10.12 1.22 21.27
C VAL A 107 10.89 1.61 20.01
N ARG A 108 10.45 1.14 18.85
CA ARG A 108 11.18 1.30 17.57
C ARG A 108 10.42 2.00 16.46
N PHE A 109 9.19 2.44 16.72
CA PHE A 109 8.44 3.32 15.83
C PHE A 109 7.36 4.06 16.64
N VAL A 110 6.88 5.19 16.10
CA VAL A 110 5.74 5.92 16.68
C VAL A 110 4.49 5.06 16.55
N GLY A 111 3.77 4.83 17.66
CA GLY A 111 2.62 3.90 17.69
C GLY A 111 2.93 2.54 18.30
N ASN A 112 4.20 2.22 18.59
CA ASN A 112 4.58 0.98 19.25
C ASN A 112 3.93 0.91 20.65
N ALA A 113 3.08 -0.10 20.89
CA ALA A 113 2.38 -0.26 22.16
C ALA A 113 3.35 -0.60 23.32
N VAL A 114 3.09 -0.04 24.52
CA VAL A 114 3.87 -0.31 25.75
C VAL A 114 3.01 -0.83 26.90
N ALA A 115 1.72 -0.47 26.91
CA ALA A 115 0.72 -0.93 27.86
C ALA A 115 -0.67 -0.95 27.22
N VAL A 116 -1.63 -1.60 27.88
CA VAL A 116 -3.04 -1.59 27.51
C VAL A 116 -3.90 -1.38 28.76
N VAL A 117 -4.90 -0.52 28.65
CA VAL A 117 -5.92 -0.26 29.68
C VAL A 117 -7.18 -1.00 29.30
N ILE A 118 -7.77 -1.73 30.26
CA ILE A 118 -9.06 -2.41 30.12
C ILE A 118 -10.08 -1.72 31.03
N ALA A 119 -11.21 -1.28 30.49
CA ALA A 119 -12.26 -0.58 31.26
C ALA A 119 -13.69 -0.96 30.85
N GLU A 120 -14.68 -0.58 31.67
CA GLU A 120 -16.11 -0.87 31.44
C GLU A 120 -16.66 -0.23 30.16
N THR A 121 -16.10 0.91 29.75
CA THR A 121 -16.51 1.62 28.53
C THR A 121 -15.31 2.05 27.70
N ARG A 122 -15.53 2.24 26.39
CA ARG A 122 -14.51 2.76 25.48
C ARG A 122 -13.92 4.09 25.93
N ASN A 123 -14.75 5.01 26.43
CA ASN A 123 -14.27 6.32 26.86
C ASN A 123 -13.44 6.23 28.14
N GLN A 124 -13.86 5.43 29.12
CA GLN A 124 -13.06 5.20 30.33
C GLN A 124 -11.70 4.56 30.01
N ALA A 125 -11.64 3.62 29.05
CA ALA A 125 -10.38 3.02 28.63
C ALA A 125 -9.44 4.06 28.03
N ARG A 126 -9.96 4.99 27.22
CA ARG A 126 -9.18 6.08 26.61
C ARG A 126 -8.71 7.09 27.64
N ASP A 127 -9.62 7.56 28.49
CA ASP A 127 -9.30 8.55 29.54
C ASP A 127 -8.22 8.00 30.49
N ALA A 128 -8.31 6.72 30.85
CA ALA A 128 -7.30 6.09 31.70
C ALA A 128 -5.99 5.75 30.97
N ALA A 129 -6.00 5.52 29.65
CA ALA A 129 -4.77 5.38 28.87
C ALA A 129 -3.93 6.67 28.88
N GLU A 130 -4.58 7.85 28.85
CA GLU A 130 -3.89 9.15 28.98
C GLU A 130 -3.30 9.39 30.39
N ALA A 131 -3.80 8.68 31.41
CA ALA A 131 -3.30 8.76 32.78
C ALA A 131 -2.10 7.82 33.05
N VAL A 132 -1.69 7.00 32.08
CA VAL A 132 -0.49 6.17 32.18
C VAL A 132 0.74 7.01 31.87
N GLU A 133 1.63 7.14 32.84
CA GLU A 133 2.86 7.91 32.68
C GLU A 133 4.02 6.99 32.26
N VAL A 134 4.62 7.26 31.10
CA VAL A 134 5.77 6.49 30.59
C VAL A 134 6.99 7.39 30.51
N THR A 135 8.07 6.99 31.16
CA THR A 135 9.35 7.70 31.08
C THR A 135 10.21 7.08 29.99
N TYR A 136 10.56 7.87 28.97
CA TYR A 136 11.41 7.47 27.86
C TYR A 136 12.81 8.07 27.95
N GLN A 137 13.81 7.32 27.48
CA GLN A 137 15.08 7.86 27.02
C GLN A 137 15.09 7.78 25.50
N GLU A 138 14.89 8.92 24.84
CA GLU A 138 14.93 9.02 23.38
C GLU A 138 16.30 8.58 22.83
N LEU A 139 16.25 7.90 21.69
CA LEU A 139 17.40 7.46 20.92
C LEU A 139 17.32 8.08 19.51
N PRO A 140 18.46 8.25 18.81
CA PRO A 140 18.44 8.64 17.41
C PRO A 140 17.59 7.67 16.56
N ALA A 141 16.74 8.22 15.70
CA ALA A 141 15.86 7.47 14.82
C ALA A 141 16.23 7.68 13.35
N VAL A 142 15.84 6.74 12.48
CA VAL A 142 16.05 6.83 11.03
C VAL A 142 14.85 6.25 10.28
N ALA A 143 14.24 7.03 9.40
CA ALA A 143 12.94 6.70 8.79
C ALA A 143 12.99 6.38 7.29
N ASP A 144 14.15 6.56 6.63
CA ASP A 144 14.33 6.27 5.22
C ASP A 144 15.45 5.25 4.97
N ILE A 145 15.32 4.51 3.87
CA ILE A 145 16.21 3.42 3.48
C ILE A 145 17.67 3.86 3.37
N ARG A 146 17.94 4.99 2.70
CA ARG A 146 19.31 5.41 2.36
C ARG A 146 20.06 5.82 3.63
N SER A 147 19.40 6.56 4.51
CA SER A 147 19.96 6.96 5.80
C SER A 147 20.13 5.77 6.74
N ALA A 148 19.24 4.77 6.69
CA ALA A 148 19.28 3.62 7.61
C ALA A 148 20.48 2.71 7.39
N ILE A 149 20.99 2.62 6.17
CA ILE A 149 22.18 1.81 5.83
C ILE A 149 23.47 2.62 5.67
N ALA A 150 23.41 3.94 5.92
CA ALA A 150 24.59 4.78 5.85
C ALA A 150 25.58 4.44 7.00
N PRO A 151 26.90 4.60 6.79
CA PRO A 151 27.87 4.45 7.87
C PRO A 151 27.54 5.35 9.07
N GLY A 152 27.49 4.77 10.27
CA GLY A 152 27.15 5.50 11.51
C GLY A 152 25.65 5.74 11.72
N ALA A 153 24.78 5.17 10.90
CA ALA A 153 23.33 5.23 11.11
C ALA A 153 22.91 4.65 12.48
N PRO A 154 21.80 5.13 13.08
CA PRO A 154 21.27 4.55 14.30
C PRO A 154 20.99 3.05 14.13
N GLN A 155 21.46 2.23 15.06
CA GLN A 155 21.24 0.78 15.05
C GLN A 155 19.89 0.45 15.72
N LEU A 156 18.99 -0.24 15.01
CA LEU A 156 17.66 -0.58 15.52
C LEU A 156 17.64 -1.91 16.27
N HIS A 157 18.22 -2.95 15.67
CA HIS A 157 18.24 -4.32 16.19
C HIS A 157 19.66 -4.85 16.27
N PRO A 158 20.12 -5.38 17.40
CA PRO A 158 21.47 -5.94 17.50
C PRO A 158 21.70 -7.13 16.55
N GLU A 159 20.63 -7.86 16.19
CA GLU A 159 20.66 -9.01 15.28
C GLU A 159 20.97 -8.63 13.83
N ALA A 160 20.73 -7.37 13.44
CA ALA A 160 20.88 -6.87 12.07
C ALA A 160 21.88 -5.71 11.97
N PRO A 161 23.20 -5.95 12.10
CA PRO A 161 24.22 -4.90 11.98
C PRO A 161 24.08 -4.07 10.70
N GLY A 162 24.14 -2.74 10.84
CA GLY A 162 23.94 -1.82 9.70
C GLY A 162 22.50 -1.77 9.19
N ASN A 163 21.55 -2.23 9.98
CA ASN A 163 20.12 -2.33 9.69
C ASN A 163 19.76 -3.21 8.48
N VAL A 164 20.69 -4.04 7.98
CA VAL A 164 20.45 -4.97 6.87
C VAL A 164 19.92 -6.30 7.40
N ILE A 165 18.72 -6.68 6.93
CA ILE A 165 18.01 -7.90 7.34
C ILE A 165 18.51 -9.10 6.53
N TYR A 166 18.53 -8.96 5.21
CA TYR A 166 19.13 -9.91 4.28
C TYR A 166 19.59 -9.20 3.00
N ASP A 167 20.54 -9.82 2.30
CA ASP A 167 20.99 -9.46 0.96
C ASP A 167 20.80 -10.69 0.06
N TRP A 168 19.71 -10.70 -0.72
CA TRP A 168 19.20 -11.84 -1.48
C TRP A 168 19.33 -11.61 -2.98
N SER A 169 19.53 -12.66 -3.78
CA SER A 169 19.50 -12.53 -5.25
C SER A 169 18.89 -13.74 -5.96
N ILE A 170 18.55 -13.52 -7.24
CA ILE A 170 18.02 -14.54 -8.15
C ILE A 170 18.48 -14.27 -9.59
N GLY A 171 18.60 -15.33 -10.38
CA GLY A 171 19.00 -15.27 -11.79
C GLY A 171 20.51 -15.41 -11.99
N ASP A 172 20.94 -15.30 -13.24
CA ASP A 172 22.35 -15.50 -13.63
C ASP A 172 23.05 -14.14 -13.83
N GLU A 173 23.85 -13.74 -12.84
CA GLU A 173 24.59 -12.47 -12.87
C GLU A 173 25.61 -12.42 -14.01
N ALA A 174 26.31 -13.52 -14.26
CA ALA A 174 27.37 -13.58 -15.25
C ALA A 174 26.79 -13.50 -16.68
N ALA A 175 25.78 -14.31 -16.98
CA ALA A 175 25.10 -14.28 -18.28
C ALA A 175 24.41 -12.94 -18.54
N THR A 176 23.79 -12.36 -17.52
CA THR A 176 23.23 -11.00 -17.60
C THR A 176 24.34 -9.99 -17.90
N GLY A 177 25.48 -10.04 -17.20
CA GLY A 177 26.63 -9.18 -17.47
C GLY A 177 27.16 -9.30 -18.91
N GLU A 178 27.21 -10.50 -19.47
CA GLU A 178 27.60 -10.71 -20.87
C GLU A 178 26.57 -10.15 -21.87
N ALA A 179 25.27 -10.20 -21.55
CA ALA A 179 24.25 -9.56 -22.38
C ALA A 179 24.42 -8.03 -22.42
N PHE A 180 24.73 -7.40 -21.29
CA PHE A 180 25.00 -5.95 -21.24
C PHE A 180 26.21 -5.54 -22.07
N LYS A 181 27.28 -6.36 -22.11
CA LYS A 181 28.46 -6.09 -22.96
C LYS A 181 28.13 -6.12 -24.46
N LYS A 182 27.10 -6.87 -24.86
CA LYS A 182 26.64 -7.03 -26.26
C LYS A 182 25.53 -6.05 -26.64
N ALA A 183 25.03 -5.26 -25.68
CA ALA A 183 23.89 -4.38 -25.88
C ALA A 183 24.23 -3.28 -26.91
N ALA A 184 23.34 -3.07 -27.87
CA ALA A 184 23.40 -1.91 -28.75
C ALA A 184 22.89 -0.66 -28.03
N ASN A 185 21.91 -0.82 -27.12
CA ASN A 185 21.37 0.25 -26.31
C ASN A 185 21.13 -0.25 -24.87
N VAL A 186 21.35 0.63 -23.90
CA VAL A 186 21.04 0.38 -22.49
C VAL A 186 20.16 1.50 -21.96
N VAL A 187 19.04 1.12 -21.38
CA VAL A 187 18.13 2.02 -20.67
C VAL A 187 18.34 1.82 -19.18
N ALA A 188 18.41 2.91 -18.41
CA ALA A 188 18.59 2.86 -16.97
C ALA A 188 17.65 3.83 -16.26
N MET A 189 17.14 3.44 -15.10
CA MET A 189 16.30 4.28 -14.25
C MET A 189 16.56 4.02 -12.76
N ASP A 190 16.53 5.09 -11.98
CA ASP A 190 16.28 5.02 -10.55
C ASP A 190 14.77 5.21 -10.31
N ILE A 191 14.16 4.29 -9.58
CA ILE A 191 12.71 4.17 -9.40
C ILE A 191 12.41 4.09 -7.91
N THR A 192 11.60 5.01 -7.42
CA THR A 192 11.03 4.97 -6.08
C THR A 192 9.58 4.50 -6.16
N ASN A 193 9.25 3.40 -5.47
CA ASN A 193 7.86 2.98 -5.27
C ASN A 193 7.40 3.47 -3.90
N ASN A 194 6.55 4.49 -3.88
CA ASN A 194 6.13 5.19 -2.67
C ASN A 194 5.43 4.27 -1.68
N ARG A 195 5.73 4.47 -0.40
CA ARG A 195 5.06 3.78 0.69
C ARG A 195 3.58 4.16 0.78
N LEU A 196 2.73 3.16 1.02
CA LEU A 196 1.29 3.34 1.18
C LEU A 196 0.79 2.82 2.52
N VAL A 197 -0.30 3.41 3.00
CA VAL A 197 -1.04 2.91 4.15
C VAL A 197 -2.32 2.23 3.65
N PRO A 198 -2.55 0.95 3.97
CA PRO A 198 -3.77 0.28 3.56
C PRO A 198 -4.97 0.84 4.32
N ASN A 199 -5.89 1.49 3.60
CA ASN A 199 -7.05 2.14 4.18
C ASN A 199 -8.34 1.36 3.91
N ALA A 200 -8.46 0.14 4.45
CA ALA A 200 -9.75 -0.54 4.53
C ALA A 200 -10.75 0.32 5.30
N MET A 201 -11.99 0.47 4.79
CA MET A 201 -12.96 1.40 5.38
C MET A 201 -13.33 1.04 6.82
N GLU A 202 -13.46 -0.25 7.12
CA GLU A 202 -13.51 -0.77 8.49
C GLU A 202 -12.07 -0.88 9.05
N PRO A 203 -11.71 -0.13 10.10
CA PRO A 203 -10.45 -0.32 10.83
C PRO A 203 -10.35 -1.74 11.43
N ARG A 204 -9.15 -2.14 11.85
CA ARG A 204 -9.00 -3.43 12.57
C ARG A 204 -9.75 -3.42 13.90
N ALA A 205 -10.26 -4.59 14.27
CA ALA A 205 -10.92 -4.80 15.56
C ALA A 205 -10.72 -6.25 16.03
N ALA A 206 -10.71 -6.42 17.35
CA ALA A 206 -10.59 -7.70 18.02
C ALA A 206 -11.55 -7.76 19.21
N VAL A 207 -12.32 -8.85 19.33
CA VAL A 207 -13.11 -9.15 20.52
C VAL A 207 -12.71 -10.54 21.00
N ALA A 208 -12.06 -10.60 22.15
CA ALA A 208 -11.60 -11.83 22.76
C ALA A 208 -12.46 -12.20 23.97
N GLU A 209 -12.68 -13.49 24.16
CA GLU A 209 -13.35 -14.08 25.31
C GLU A 209 -12.57 -15.31 25.75
N TYR A 210 -12.27 -15.40 27.04
CA TYR A 210 -11.77 -16.61 27.68
C TYR A 210 -12.86 -17.18 28.59
N ASP A 211 -13.33 -18.37 28.26
CA ASP A 211 -14.20 -19.16 29.12
C ASP A 211 -13.34 -20.01 30.06
N SER A 212 -13.37 -19.68 31.36
CA SER A 212 -12.63 -20.40 32.38
C SER A 212 -13.18 -21.79 32.70
N ALA A 213 -14.46 -22.05 32.40
CA ALA A 213 -15.06 -23.37 32.66
C ALA A 213 -14.56 -24.41 31.65
N GLU A 214 -14.39 -24.02 30.39
CA GLU A 214 -13.90 -24.89 29.30
C GLU A 214 -12.40 -24.69 29.00
N GLU A 215 -11.77 -23.72 29.67
CA GLU A 215 -10.44 -23.20 29.38
C GLU A 215 -10.26 -22.84 27.90
N HIS A 216 -11.29 -22.21 27.33
CA HIS A 216 -11.43 -22.04 25.89
C HIS A 216 -11.45 -20.57 25.49
N PHE A 217 -10.69 -20.22 24.45
CA PHE A 217 -10.63 -18.88 23.88
C PHE A 217 -11.49 -18.76 22.63
N THR A 218 -12.23 -17.66 22.53
CA THR A 218 -12.86 -17.22 21.27
C THR A 218 -12.32 -15.85 20.90
N LEU A 219 -11.84 -15.70 19.66
CA LEU A 219 -11.43 -14.43 19.07
C LEU A 219 -12.32 -14.10 17.88
N TYR A 220 -13.09 -13.01 17.96
CA TYR A 220 -13.66 -12.36 16.79
C TYR A 220 -12.65 -11.34 16.27
N THR A 221 -12.28 -11.40 14.99
CA THR A 221 -11.29 -10.50 14.40
C THR A 221 -11.60 -10.19 12.94
N THR A 222 -11.17 -9.02 12.47
CA THR A 222 -11.22 -8.62 11.07
C THR A 222 -10.12 -9.33 10.26
N SER A 223 -10.20 -10.66 10.08
CA SER A 223 -9.16 -11.47 9.42
C SER A 223 -9.54 -11.93 8.02
N GLN A 224 -8.55 -12.06 7.13
CA GLN A 224 -8.69 -12.67 5.81
C GLN A 224 -8.46 -14.20 5.79
N ASN A 225 -7.95 -14.75 6.89
CA ASN A 225 -7.43 -16.12 6.99
C ASN A 225 -7.52 -16.63 8.45
N PRO A 226 -8.73 -16.77 9.02
CA PRO A 226 -8.91 -17.06 10.44
C PRO A 226 -8.28 -18.39 10.90
N HIS A 227 -8.20 -19.41 10.04
CA HIS A 227 -7.49 -20.66 10.37
C HIS A 227 -5.97 -20.47 10.50
N VAL A 228 -5.37 -19.63 9.66
CA VAL A 228 -3.95 -19.26 9.79
C VAL A 228 -3.75 -18.43 11.06
N ALA A 229 -4.68 -17.51 11.38
CA ALA A 229 -4.65 -16.80 12.64
C ALA A 229 -4.69 -17.75 13.84
N ARG A 230 -5.59 -18.75 13.83
CA ARG A 230 -5.65 -19.79 14.88
C ARG A 230 -4.31 -20.52 15.01
N LEU A 231 -3.77 -21.01 13.90
CA LEU A 231 -2.48 -21.72 13.88
C LEU A 231 -1.34 -20.87 14.43
N VAL A 232 -1.24 -19.60 14.02
CA VAL A 232 -0.15 -18.71 14.39
C VAL A 232 -0.25 -18.31 15.87
N LEU A 233 -1.44 -17.89 16.31
CA LEU A 233 -1.70 -17.53 17.71
C LEU A 233 -1.42 -18.69 18.67
N SER A 234 -1.68 -19.93 18.24
CA SER A 234 -1.42 -21.10 19.07
C SER A 234 0.03 -21.60 18.96
N ALA A 235 0.45 -22.06 17.79
CA ALA A 235 1.67 -22.84 17.62
C ALA A 235 2.95 -22.00 17.68
N PHE A 236 2.87 -20.71 17.33
CA PHE A 236 4.04 -19.85 17.20
C PHE A 236 4.08 -18.74 18.25
N TYR A 237 2.92 -18.20 18.64
CA TYR A 237 2.83 -17.11 19.61
C TYR A 237 2.53 -17.58 21.04
N ASN A 238 2.20 -18.87 21.22
CA ASN A 238 1.95 -19.48 22.53
C ASN A 238 0.88 -18.74 23.36
N VAL A 239 -0.17 -18.21 22.71
CA VAL A 239 -1.28 -17.51 23.39
C VAL A 239 -2.27 -18.51 23.98
N ALA A 240 -2.57 -19.57 23.24
CA ALA A 240 -3.50 -20.63 23.64
C ALA A 240 -3.14 -21.95 22.95
N ALA A 241 -3.55 -23.09 23.53
CA ALA A 241 -3.49 -24.36 22.83
C ALA A 241 -4.46 -24.35 21.63
N GLU A 242 -4.07 -24.96 20.50
CA GLU A 242 -4.83 -24.88 19.24
C GLU A 242 -6.26 -25.41 19.37
N ASN A 243 -6.44 -26.52 20.07
CA ASN A 243 -7.74 -27.14 20.35
C ASN A 243 -8.59 -26.41 21.40
N LYS A 244 -8.06 -25.32 21.97
CA LYS A 244 -8.72 -24.45 22.93
C LYS A 244 -8.86 -23.03 22.40
N LEU A 245 -8.69 -22.83 21.10
CA LEU A 245 -8.79 -21.54 20.44
C LEU A 245 -9.73 -21.63 19.25
N ARG A 246 -10.73 -20.76 19.23
CA ARG A 246 -11.61 -20.55 18.08
C ARG A 246 -11.43 -19.14 17.55
N VAL A 247 -11.26 -19.01 16.24
CA VAL A 247 -11.18 -17.72 15.56
C VAL A 247 -12.39 -17.56 14.65
N ILE A 248 -13.03 -16.40 14.74
CA ILE A 248 -14.24 -16.05 13.99
C ILE A 248 -13.98 -14.73 13.25
N ALA A 249 -13.94 -14.78 11.93
CA ALA A 249 -14.01 -13.60 11.07
C ALA A 249 -15.42 -13.50 10.49
N PRO A 250 -16.27 -12.56 10.94
CA PRO A 250 -17.63 -12.39 10.45
C PRO A 250 -17.61 -11.63 9.10
N ASP A 251 -18.52 -10.68 8.87
CA ASP A 251 -18.37 -9.75 7.75
C ASP A 251 -17.15 -8.85 7.98
N VAL A 252 -16.35 -8.62 6.95
CA VAL A 252 -15.13 -7.79 7.03
C VAL A 252 -15.23 -6.66 6.00
N GLY A 253 -15.12 -5.41 6.48
CA GLY A 253 -15.30 -4.18 5.71
C GLY A 253 -14.06 -3.79 4.88
N GLY A 254 -13.62 -4.71 4.02
CA GLY A 254 -12.40 -4.60 3.23
C GLY A 254 -11.16 -5.08 4.00
N GLY A 255 -10.21 -5.67 3.27
CA GLY A 255 -8.93 -6.17 3.83
C GLY A 255 -7.73 -5.76 3.00
N PHE A 256 -7.75 -6.02 1.69
CA PHE A 256 -6.73 -5.55 0.75
C PHE A 256 -5.28 -5.93 1.12
N GLY A 257 -5.09 -7.03 1.85
CA GLY A 257 -3.79 -7.51 2.30
C GLY A 257 -3.48 -7.19 3.76
N SER A 258 -3.95 -6.04 4.27
CA SER A 258 -3.59 -5.59 5.62
C SER A 258 -4.20 -6.46 6.73
N LYS A 259 -5.25 -7.22 6.42
CA LYS A 259 -5.95 -8.12 7.35
C LYS A 259 -5.54 -9.60 7.18
N ILE A 260 -4.43 -9.87 6.48
CA ILE A 260 -3.81 -11.21 6.37
C ILE A 260 -3.03 -11.58 7.64
N PHE A 261 -2.38 -10.59 8.25
CA PHE A 261 -1.43 -10.82 9.34
C PHE A 261 -2.14 -10.77 10.68
N ILE A 262 -1.48 -11.35 11.68
CA ILE A 262 -1.87 -11.22 13.08
C ILE A 262 -1.08 -10.03 13.62
N TYR A 263 -1.77 -9.09 14.26
CA TYR A 263 -1.14 -7.94 14.87
C TYR A 263 -0.99 -8.12 16.38
N PRO A 264 -0.17 -7.26 17.01
CA PRO A 264 -0.07 -7.24 18.46
C PRO A 264 -1.42 -7.17 19.20
N GLU A 265 -2.39 -6.44 18.64
CA GLU A 265 -3.65 -6.20 19.33
C GLU A 265 -4.53 -7.45 19.48
N GLU A 266 -4.57 -8.36 18.49
CA GLU A 266 -5.31 -9.63 18.65
C GLU A 266 -4.68 -10.53 19.73
N MET A 267 -3.34 -10.57 19.79
CA MET A 267 -2.61 -11.32 20.83
C MET A 267 -2.92 -10.77 22.22
N VAL A 268 -2.85 -9.45 22.37
CA VAL A 268 -3.08 -8.77 23.65
C VAL A 268 -4.54 -8.89 24.07
N ALA A 269 -5.50 -8.81 23.16
CA ALA A 269 -6.92 -8.99 23.51
C ALA A 269 -7.20 -10.38 24.10
N LEU A 270 -6.68 -11.45 23.47
CA LEU A 270 -6.79 -12.81 23.99
C LEU A 270 -6.16 -12.95 25.37
N TRP A 271 -4.90 -12.53 25.50
CA TRP A 271 -4.17 -12.59 26.76
C TRP A 271 -4.86 -11.78 27.88
N ALA A 272 -5.28 -10.55 27.58
CA ALA A 272 -5.97 -9.67 28.53
C ALA A 272 -7.34 -10.23 28.95
N SER A 273 -8.06 -10.90 28.04
CA SER A 273 -9.34 -11.53 28.38
C SER A 273 -9.16 -12.62 29.43
N LYS A 274 -8.14 -13.47 29.29
CA LYS A 274 -7.81 -14.48 30.31
C LYS A 274 -7.34 -13.85 31.63
N ARG A 275 -6.50 -12.82 31.57
CA ARG A 275 -5.98 -12.12 32.76
C ARG A 275 -7.10 -11.47 33.58
N THR A 276 -8.06 -10.84 32.91
CA THR A 276 -9.16 -10.10 33.55
C THR A 276 -10.37 -10.97 33.88
N GLY A 277 -10.47 -12.17 33.28
CA GLY A 277 -11.65 -13.03 33.40
C GLY A 277 -12.90 -12.43 32.74
N ARG A 278 -12.72 -11.51 31.78
CA ARG A 278 -13.81 -10.80 31.10
C ARG A 278 -13.56 -10.75 29.59
N PRO A 279 -14.61 -10.69 28.75
CA PRO A 279 -14.41 -10.42 27.34
C PRO A 279 -13.79 -9.03 27.13
N VAL A 280 -12.81 -8.94 26.23
CA VAL A 280 -12.05 -7.71 25.94
C VAL A 280 -12.25 -7.34 24.48
N LYS A 281 -12.72 -6.12 24.25
CA LYS A 281 -12.90 -5.55 22.92
C LYS A 281 -11.93 -4.42 22.65
N TRP A 282 -11.17 -4.52 21.56
CA TRP A 282 -10.40 -3.44 20.99
C TRP A 282 -10.95 -3.07 19.60
N THR A 283 -10.98 -1.77 19.30
CA THR A 283 -11.40 -1.26 17.99
C THR A 283 -10.54 -0.06 17.64
N SER A 284 -9.76 -0.21 16.57
CA SER A 284 -8.87 0.83 16.08
C SER A 284 -9.66 2.06 15.62
N ASP A 285 -9.09 3.24 15.81
CA ASP A 285 -9.52 4.42 15.07
C ASP A 285 -8.67 4.62 13.80
N ARG A 286 -9.06 5.57 12.95
CA ARG A 286 -8.36 5.77 11.68
C ARG A 286 -6.90 6.17 11.90
N THR A 287 -6.62 7.06 12.85
CA THR A 287 -5.25 7.53 13.12
C THR A 287 -4.40 6.43 13.74
N GLU A 288 -4.95 5.62 14.64
CA GLU A 288 -4.30 4.43 15.18
C GLU A 288 -3.95 3.43 14.06
N ALA A 289 -4.86 3.21 13.10
CA ALA A 289 -4.58 2.36 11.94
C ALA A 289 -3.39 2.87 11.10
N PHE A 290 -3.28 4.18 10.86
CA PHE A 290 -2.11 4.78 10.18
C PHE A 290 -0.79 4.51 10.91
N LEU A 291 -0.81 4.37 12.23
CA LEU A 291 0.40 4.15 13.02
C LEU A 291 0.76 2.67 13.14
N THR A 292 -0.18 1.75 12.95
CA THR A 292 -0.08 0.37 13.45
C THR A 292 -0.35 -0.72 12.41
N ASP A 293 -1.17 -0.43 11.41
CA ASP A 293 -1.44 -1.37 10.32
C ASP A 293 -0.19 -1.49 9.45
N ALA A 294 0.12 -2.70 8.96
CA ALA A 294 1.30 -2.89 8.13
C ALA A 294 1.14 -2.07 6.83
N HIS A 295 2.11 -1.23 6.52
CA HIS A 295 2.14 -0.43 5.29
C HIS A 295 2.51 -1.32 4.09
N GLY A 296 2.49 -0.78 2.87
CA GLY A 296 2.93 -1.53 1.66
C GLY A 296 3.91 -0.75 0.80
N ARG A 297 4.54 -1.45 -0.16
CA ARG A 297 5.48 -0.93 -1.18
C ARG A 297 6.87 -0.60 -0.62
N ASP A 298 7.25 0.68 -0.62
CA ASP A 298 8.47 1.26 -0.04
C ASP A 298 9.79 0.66 -0.58
N HIS A 299 9.94 0.72 -1.90
CA HIS A 299 11.14 0.25 -2.62
C HIS A 299 11.93 1.43 -3.23
N ILE A 300 13.26 1.34 -3.16
CA ILE A 300 14.19 2.13 -3.98
C ILE A 300 14.93 1.17 -4.91
N THR A 301 14.66 1.27 -6.20
CA THR A 301 15.14 0.34 -7.21
C THR A 301 15.98 1.04 -8.25
N LYS A 302 17.16 0.50 -8.55
CA LYS A 302 17.91 0.79 -9.76
C LYS A 302 17.68 -0.32 -10.78
N ALA A 303 17.16 0.02 -11.95
CA ALA A 303 16.87 -0.93 -13.02
C ALA A 303 17.61 -0.54 -14.30
N GLU A 304 18.19 -1.54 -14.96
CA GLU A 304 18.89 -1.40 -16.23
C GLU A 304 18.38 -2.47 -17.20
N MET A 305 18.09 -2.10 -18.44
CA MET A 305 17.58 -3.00 -19.48
C MET A 305 18.41 -2.86 -20.76
N ALA A 306 18.94 -3.98 -21.23
CA ALA A 306 19.80 -4.09 -22.40
C ALA A 306 19.00 -4.51 -23.63
N PHE A 307 19.19 -3.80 -24.73
CA PHE A 307 18.58 -4.07 -26.02
C PHE A 307 19.64 -4.36 -27.09
N ASP A 308 19.33 -5.28 -28.00
CA ASP A 308 20.12 -5.47 -29.22
C ASP A 308 19.81 -4.38 -30.29
N LYS A 309 20.46 -4.48 -31.45
CA LYS A 309 20.30 -3.54 -32.56
C LYS A 309 18.88 -3.52 -33.15
N ASP A 310 18.12 -4.58 -32.94
CA ASP A 310 16.77 -4.76 -33.47
C ASP A 310 15.70 -4.43 -32.42
N ASN A 311 16.10 -3.85 -31.28
CA ASN A 311 15.28 -3.49 -30.12
C ASN A 311 14.63 -4.71 -29.43
N LYS A 312 15.29 -5.87 -29.46
CA LYS A 312 14.94 -7.01 -28.60
C LYS A 312 15.64 -6.88 -27.26
N ILE A 313 14.93 -7.21 -26.17
CA ILE A 313 15.50 -7.23 -24.83
C ILE A 313 16.40 -8.46 -24.72
N ILE A 314 17.66 -8.25 -24.32
CA ILE A 314 18.64 -9.33 -24.16
C ILE A 314 19.10 -9.50 -22.71
N GLY A 315 18.85 -8.50 -21.85
CA GLY A 315 19.20 -8.55 -20.44
C GLY A 315 18.44 -7.54 -19.58
N LEU A 316 18.14 -7.90 -18.33
CA LEU A 316 17.61 -7.01 -17.30
C LEU A 316 18.42 -7.21 -16.02
N ARG A 317 18.88 -6.11 -15.41
CA ARG A 317 19.50 -6.13 -14.08
C ARG A 317 18.78 -5.17 -13.15
N VAL A 318 18.43 -5.65 -11.97
CA VAL A 318 17.66 -4.87 -10.98
C VAL A 318 18.32 -4.98 -9.61
N LYS A 319 18.57 -3.85 -8.96
CA LYS A 319 18.98 -3.78 -7.55
C LYS A 319 17.94 -3.00 -6.76
N THR A 320 17.32 -3.65 -5.78
CA THR A 320 16.25 -3.07 -4.97
C THR A 320 16.66 -3.01 -3.51
N HIS A 321 16.47 -1.87 -2.87
CA HIS A 321 16.45 -1.75 -1.43
C HIS A 321 14.99 -1.68 -0.96
N ALA A 322 14.58 -2.58 -0.07
CA ALA A 322 13.21 -2.69 0.40
C ALA A 322 13.13 -2.38 1.90
N ASN A 323 12.28 -1.43 2.28
CA ASN A 323 12.05 -1.09 3.69
C ASN A 323 11.03 -2.06 4.31
N LEU A 324 11.39 -2.73 5.41
CA LEU A 324 10.45 -3.57 6.16
C LEU A 324 9.86 -2.87 7.39
N GLY A 325 10.24 -1.62 7.64
CA GLY A 325 9.84 -0.87 8.83
C GLY A 325 10.63 -1.31 10.07
N ALA A 326 10.05 -1.13 11.25
CA ALA A 326 10.75 -1.41 12.51
C ALA A 326 10.81 -2.90 12.87
N TYR A 327 9.94 -3.73 12.29
CA TYR A 327 9.83 -5.15 12.58
C TYR A 327 9.41 -5.94 11.34
N MET A 328 9.77 -7.22 11.27
CA MET A 328 9.33 -8.11 10.20
C MET A 328 7.93 -8.65 10.52
N SER A 329 6.95 -8.29 9.68
CA SER A 329 5.60 -8.87 9.68
C SER A 329 5.57 -10.23 8.98
N LEU A 330 4.46 -10.95 9.15
CA LEU A 330 4.30 -12.37 8.86
C LEU A 330 4.76 -12.79 7.45
N PHE A 331 4.57 -11.95 6.43
CA PHE A 331 4.99 -12.23 5.05
C PHE A 331 5.98 -11.19 4.49
N SER A 332 6.37 -10.20 5.28
CA SER A 332 7.22 -9.07 4.88
C SER A 332 8.53 -9.46 4.18
N SER A 333 9.12 -10.60 4.54
CA SER A 333 10.37 -11.08 3.93
C SER A 333 10.20 -11.56 2.48
N SER A 334 9.03 -12.13 2.14
CA SER A 334 8.80 -12.72 0.81
C SER A 334 8.24 -11.71 -0.20
N VAL A 335 7.58 -10.65 0.28
CA VAL A 335 7.01 -9.57 -0.55
C VAL A 335 8.03 -8.95 -1.52
N PRO A 336 9.20 -8.45 -1.08
CA PRO A 336 10.19 -7.86 -1.97
C PRO A 336 11.09 -8.89 -2.66
N THR A 337 11.00 -10.18 -2.33
CA THR A 337 11.82 -11.26 -2.91
C THR A 337 10.98 -12.11 -3.86
N TYR A 338 10.47 -13.26 -3.41
CA TYR A 338 9.78 -14.24 -4.25
C TYR A 338 8.48 -13.73 -4.88
N LEU A 339 7.83 -12.74 -4.29
CA LEU A 339 6.59 -12.14 -4.80
C LEU A 339 6.81 -10.96 -5.75
N TYR A 340 8.06 -10.50 -5.87
CA TYR A 340 8.50 -9.36 -6.70
C TYR A 340 9.46 -9.82 -7.80
N ALA A 341 10.63 -10.33 -7.43
CA ALA A 341 11.75 -10.54 -8.34
C ALA A 341 11.48 -11.65 -9.37
N THR A 342 10.66 -12.64 -9.02
CA THR A 342 10.26 -13.74 -9.92
C THR A 342 9.32 -13.31 -11.06
N LEU A 343 8.82 -12.07 -10.99
CA LEU A 343 7.93 -11.48 -12.00
C LEU A 343 8.60 -10.36 -12.80
N LEU A 344 9.91 -10.17 -12.64
CA LEU A 344 10.68 -9.19 -13.42
C LEU A 344 10.83 -9.56 -14.91
N SER A 345 10.35 -10.72 -15.35
CA SER A 345 10.14 -10.96 -16.79
C SER A 345 8.98 -10.15 -17.37
N GLY A 346 8.00 -9.76 -16.55
CA GLY A 346 6.75 -9.18 -17.04
C GLY A 346 6.12 -10.07 -18.11
N GLN A 347 5.55 -9.46 -19.15
CA GLN A 347 5.04 -10.18 -20.33
C GLN A 347 6.12 -10.48 -21.38
N TYR A 348 7.40 -10.22 -21.08
CA TYR A 348 8.45 -10.11 -22.08
C TYR A 348 9.39 -11.31 -22.07
N ASN A 349 9.80 -11.74 -23.26
CA ASN A 349 10.78 -12.78 -23.47
C ASN A 349 12.19 -12.20 -23.26
N ILE A 350 12.66 -12.25 -22.01
CA ILE A 350 13.96 -11.72 -21.60
C ILE A 350 14.87 -12.91 -21.27
N PRO A 351 15.92 -13.17 -22.07
CA PRO A 351 16.76 -14.36 -21.87
C PRO A 351 17.56 -14.34 -20.56
N ASN A 352 18.01 -13.15 -20.12
CA ASN A 352 18.86 -13.01 -18.94
C ASN A 352 18.28 -11.98 -17.97
N ILE A 353 18.01 -12.40 -16.75
CA ILE A 353 17.59 -11.52 -15.65
C ILE A 353 18.47 -11.80 -14.45
N TYR A 354 18.95 -10.74 -13.81
CA TYR A 354 19.56 -10.80 -12.48
C TYR A 354 18.92 -9.75 -11.56
N ALA A 355 18.47 -10.18 -10.40
CA ALA A 355 17.87 -9.30 -9.40
C ALA A 355 18.54 -9.48 -8.04
N GLU A 356 18.87 -8.36 -7.41
CA GLU A 356 19.40 -8.27 -6.05
C GLU A 356 18.42 -7.46 -5.19
N VAL A 357 18.12 -7.96 -3.99
CA VAL A 357 17.20 -7.35 -3.02
C VAL A 357 17.88 -7.26 -1.66
N ILE A 358 18.08 -6.04 -1.18
CA ILE A 358 18.61 -5.75 0.14
C ILE A 358 17.46 -5.21 0.99
N SER A 359 17.08 -5.93 2.04
CA SER A 359 16.00 -5.51 2.93
C SER A 359 16.55 -4.83 4.19
N VAL A 360 15.87 -3.78 4.64
CA VAL A 360 16.39 -2.89 5.68
C VAL A 360 15.34 -2.61 6.76
N TYR A 361 15.81 -2.44 8.00
CA TYR A 361 15.00 -1.89 9.09
C TYR A 361 15.03 -0.36 9.09
N THR A 362 13.91 0.27 9.42
CA THR A 362 13.78 1.71 9.69
C THR A 362 12.84 1.95 10.88
N ASN A 363 12.90 3.11 11.53
CA ASN A 363 12.02 3.48 12.64
C ASN A 363 10.63 3.94 12.17
N THR A 364 10.02 3.13 11.30
CA THR A 364 8.68 3.35 10.75
C THR A 364 7.80 2.15 11.07
N THR A 365 6.49 2.27 10.86
CA THR A 365 5.54 1.15 11.01
C THR A 365 6.01 -0.06 10.16
N PRO A 366 5.71 -1.33 10.50
CA PRO A 366 6.08 -2.45 9.64
C PRO A 366 5.51 -2.32 8.21
N VAL A 367 6.18 -2.93 7.23
CA VAL A 367 5.73 -3.01 5.83
C VAL A 367 5.48 -4.48 5.46
N ASP A 368 4.35 -4.77 4.83
CA ASP A 368 3.97 -6.11 4.35
C ASP A 368 2.99 -6.00 3.16
N ALA A 369 2.29 -7.08 2.83
CA ALA A 369 1.37 -7.17 1.71
C ALA A 369 0.23 -6.13 1.76
N TYR A 370 0.21 -5.25 0.77
CA TYR A 370 -0.93 -4.46 0.34
C TYR A 370 -1.28 -4.84 -1.10
N ARG A 371 -2.58 -4.98 -1.41
CA ARG A 371 -3.19 -5.51 -2.65
C ARG A 371 -2.21 -5.60 -3.82
N GLY A 372 -1.89 -6.83 -4.23
CA GLY A 372 -0.90 -7.16 -5.24
C GLY A 372 0.47 -7.53 -4.69
N ALA A 373 0.92 -7.03 -3.54
CA ALA A 373 2.13 -7.47 -2.80
C ALA A 373 3.33 -7.95 -3.65
N GLY A 374 4.24 -7.04 -4.00
CA GLY A 374 5.41 -7.33 -4.84
C GLY A 374 5.11 -7.26 -6.35
N ARG A 375 3.90 -7.65 -6.79
CA ARG A 375 3.51 -7.57 -8.21
C ARG A 375 3.36 -6.13 -8.72
N PRO A 376 2.70 -5.20 -8.00
CA PRO A 376 2.67 -3.79 -8.40
C PRO A 376 4.07 -3.18 -8.54
N GLU A 377 4.99 -3.53 -7.65
CA GLU A 377 6.37 -3.08 -7.65
C GLU A 377 7.13 -3.60 -8.88
N ALA A 378 6.98 -4.90 -9.19
CA ALA A 378 7.61 -5.51 -10.37
C ALA A 378 7.03 -4.95 -11.68
N SER A 379 5.71 -4.84 -11.77
CA SER A 379 5.03 -4.26 -12.94
C SER A 379 5.41 -2.79 -13.12
N PHE A 380 5.53 -2.03 -12.03
CA PHE A 380 5.99 -0.64 -12.11
C PHE A 380 7.40 -0.55 -12.68
N VAL A 381 8.35 -1.36 -12.19
CA VAL A 381 9.71 -1.39 -12.74
C VAL A 381 9.69 -1.72 -14.24
N MET A 382 9.02 -2.81 -14.62
CA MET A 382 8.99 -3.27 -16.02
C MET A 382 8.37 -2.24 -16.96
N GLU A 383 7.21 -1.70 -16.60
CA GLU A 383 6.47 -0.82 -17.49
C GLU A 383 7.03 0.60 -17.55
N ARG A 384 7.73 1.06 -16.49
CA ARG A 384 8.51 2.31 -16.54
C ARG A 384 9.74 2.15 -17.44
N MET A 385 10.42 1.01 -17.38
CA MET A 385 11.57 0.70 -18.25
C MET A 385 11.15 0.59 -19.71
N MET A 386 10.05 -0.10 -20.02
CA MET A 386 9.55 -0.27 -21.38
C MET A 386 9.11 1.05 -22.03
N GLU A 387 8.41 1.92 -21.29
CA GLU A 387 8.04 3.25 -21.79
C GLU A 387 9.25 4.16 -21.99
N THR A 388 10.20 4.11 -21.07
CA THR A 388 11.43 4.88 -21.19
C THR A 388 12.26 4.40 -22.37
N ALA A 389 12.34 3.08 -22.59
CA ALA A 389 12.98 2.49 -23.74
C ALA A 389 12.33 2.93 -25.05
N ALA A 390 11.00 2.89 -25.15
CA ALA A 390 10.27 3.34 -26.32
C ALA A 390 10.62 4.79 -26.69
N ARG A 391 10.64 5.71 -25.70
CA ARG A 391 11.05 7.11 -25.91
C ARG A 391 12.51 7.26 -26.35
N GLN A 392 13.45 6.56 -25.70
CA GLN A 392 14.88 6.67 -26.01
C GLN A 392 15.23 6.05 -27.38
N LEU A 393 14.66 4.89 -27.68
CA LEU A 393 14.84 4.17 -28.94
C LEU A 393 14.01 4.77 -30.09
N LYS A 394 13.09 5.70 -29.79
CA LYS A 394 12.18 6.35 -30.73
C LYS A 394 11.31 5.34 -31.51
N VAL A 395 10.80 4.35 -30.79
CA VAL A 395 9.90 3.33 -31.32
C VAL A 395 8.53 3.51 -30.67
N ASP A 396 7.47 3.17 -31.41
CA ASP A 396 6.12 3.12 -30.84
C ASP A 396 6.08 2.19 -29.60
N PRO A 397 5.48 2.63 -28.48
CA PRO A 397 5.47 1.86 -27.24
C PRO A 397 4.67 0.55 -27.32
N ALA A 398 3.66 0.44 -28.19
CA ALA A 398 2.93 -0.80 -28.40
C ALA A 398 3.76 -1.77 -29.27
N GLU A 399 4.41 -1.27 -30.32
CA GLU A 399 5.27 -2.10 -31.18
C GLU A 399 6.50 -2.64 -30.46
N LEU A 400 7.13 -1.85 -29.57
CA LEU A 400 8.25 -2.32 -28.76
C LEU A 400 7.84 -3.49 -27.84
N ARG A 401 6.63 -3.42 -27.28
CA ARG A 401 6.07 -4.49 -26.44
C ARG A 401 5.75 -5.74 -27.26
N ARG A 402 5.04 -5.61 -28.39
CA ARG A 402 4.77 -6.74 -29.30
C ARG A 402 6.03 -7.46 -29.73
N LYS A 403 7.06 -6.69 -30.07
CA LYS A 403 8.36 -7.24 -30.44
C LYS A 403 8.96 -8.10 -29.33
N ASN A 404 8.70 -7.78 -28.07
CA ASN A 404 9.32 -8.46 -26.94
C ASN A 404 8.38 -9.39 -26.17
N PHE A 405 7.10 -9.50 -26.52
CA PHE A 405 6.18 -10.41 -25.84
C PHE A 405 6.61 -11.88 -25.93
N ILE A 406 6.27 -12.62 -24.88
CA ILE A 406 6.25 -14.08 -24.92
C ILE A 406 5.08 -14.52 -25.81
N THR A 407 5.34 -15.42 -26.75
CA THR A 407 4.34 -15.89 -27.74
C THR A 407 4.17 -17.41 -27.77
N SER A 408 4.88 -18.15 -26.90
CA SER A 408 4.83 -19.61 -26.83
C SER A 408 4.67 -20.04 -25.38
N PHE A 409 3.69 -20.89 -25.10
CA PHE A 409 3.37 -21.37 -23.75
C PHE A 409 3.33 -22.91 -23.73
N PRO A 410 3.72 -23.56 -22.61
CA PRO A 410 4.25 -22.96 -21.39
C PRO A 410 5.63 -22.30 -21.59
N HIS A 411 5.91 -21.23 -20.86
CA HIS A 411 7.17 -20.47 -20.94
C HIS A 411 7.88 -20.40 -19.59
N GLN A 412 9.11 -20.91 -19.53
CA GLN A 412 9.95 -20.81 -18.35
C GLN A 412 10.71 -19.48 -18.35
N THR A 413 10.46 -18.65 -17.34
CA THR A 413 11.23 -17.43 -17.10
C THR A 413 12.59 -17.75 -16.47
N PRO A 414 13.62 -16.89 -16.64
CA PRO A 414 14.92 -17.08 -15.98
C PRO A 414 14.89 -16.87 -14.46
N VAL A 415 13.75 -16.48 -13.89
CA VAL A 415 13.54 -16.17 -12.47
C VAL A 415 12.37 -16.96 -11.87
N ILE A 416 12.43 -18.30 -12.00
CA ILE A 416 11.53 -19.32 -11.41
C ILE A 416 10.19 -19.55 -12.14
N MET A 417 9.42 -18.51 -12.47
CA MET A 417 8.03 -18.71 -12.91
C MET A 417 7.92 -19.44 -14.26
N ALA A 418 6.97 -20.37 -14.36
CA ALA A 418 6.62 -21.08 -15.58
C ALA A 418 5.20 -20.69 -16.02
N TYR A 419 5.09 -19.70 -16.91
CA TYR A 419 3.81 -19.20 -17.41
C TYR A 419 3.10 -20.28 -18.23
N ASP A 420 1.87 -20.59 -17.86
CA ASP A 420 1.15 -21.77 -18.35
C ASP A 420 0.40 -21.52 -19.67
N ALA A 421 -0.26 -20.37 -19.79
CA ALA A 421 -0.99 -19.94 -20.99
C ALA A 421 -1.24 -18.42 -21.02
N GLY A 422 -1.21 -17.81 -22.20
CA GLY A 422 -1.62 -16.42 -22.40
C GLY A 422 -1.71 -16.00 -23.87
N ASP A 423 -2.41 -14.89 -24.13
CA ASP A 423 -2.41 -14.17 -25.40
C ASP A 423 -2.26 -12.66 -25.15
N PHE A 424 -1.02 -12.23 -24.98
CA PHE A 424 -0.69 -10.84 -24.64
C PHE A 424 -0.99 -9.88 -25.79
N ASN A 425 -0.94 -10.35 -27.03
CA ASN A 425 -1.32 -9.54 -28.19
C ASN A 425 -2.82 -9.24 -28.15
N ALA A 426 -3.68 -10.23 -27.87
CA ALA A 426 -5.11 -10.02 -27.81
C ALA A 426 -5.51 -8.94 -26.79
N SER A 427 -4.90 -8.92 -25.61
CA SER A 427 -5.19 -7.89 -24.59
C SER A 427 -4.70 -6.50 -25.03
N LEU A 428 -3.50 -6.40 -25.63
CA LEU A 428 -3.00 -5.14 -26.18
C LEU A 428 -3.88 -4.64 -27.34
N ASP A 429 -4.30 -5.51 -28.25
CA ASP A 429 -5.20 -5.20 -29.36
C ASP A 429 -6.55 -4.68 -28.89
N ALA A 430 -7.15 -5.35 -27.89
CA ALA A 430 -8.39 -4.92 -27.26
C ALA A 430 -8.24 -3.51 -26.64
N ALA A 431 -7.13 -3.27 -25.95
CA ALA A 431 -6.87 -1.98 -25.32
C ALA A 431 -6.67 -0.84 -26.33
N LEU A 432 -5.84 -1.07 -27.36
CA LEU A 432 -5.56 -0.10 -28.44
C LEU A 432 -6.83 0.28 -29.22
N LYS A 433 -7.72 -0.70 -29.45
CA LYS A 433 -9.01 -0.46 -30.09
C LYS A 433 -9.93 0.37 -29.19
N ALA A 434 -10.05 0.02 -27.91
CA ALA A 434 -10.97 0.69 -26.99
C ALA A 434 -10.53 2.12 -26.60
N ILE A 435 -9.22 2.40 -26.60
CA ILE A 435 -8.68 3.74 -26.36
C ILE A 435 -8.70 4.63 -27.61
N ASP A 436 -8.97 4.06 -28.79
CA ASP A 436 -8.78 4.72 -30.09
C ASP A 436 -7.36 5.28 -30.22
N TYR A 437 -6.37 4.38 -30.23
CA TYR A 437 -4.95 4.75 -30.29
C TYR A 437 -4.59 5.48 -31.57
N ALA A 438 -5.15 5.08 -32.71
CA ALA A 438 -4.91 5.71 -34.00
C ALA A 438 -5.36 7.19 -34.02
N GLY A 439 -6.42 7.55 -33.27
CA GLY A 439 -6.89 8.93 -33.12
C GLY A 439 -6.07 9.79 -32.15
N PHE A 440 -5.15 9.23 -31.37
CA PHE A 440 -4.41 9.95 -30.32
C PHE A 440 -3.63 11.17 -30.84
N PRO A 441 -2.91 11.14 -31.99
CA PRO A 441 -2.17 12.30 -32.49
C PRO A 441 -3.06 13.55 -32.69
N ALA A 442 -4.28 13.36 -33.19
CA ALA A 442 -5.24 14.46 -33.36
C ALA A 442 -5.71 15.01 -32.01
N ARG A 443 -5.95 14.15 -31.02
CA ARG A 443 -6.34 14.55 -29.65
C ARG A 443 -5.21 15.28 -28.92
N LYS A 444 -3.95 14.87 -29.13
CA LYS A 444 -2.75 15.53 -28.59
C LYS A 444 -2.57 16.93 -29.20
N ALA A 445 -2.74 17.07 -30.52
CA ALA A 445 -2.70 18.36 -31.20
C ALA A 445 -3.80 19.33 -30.71
N LYS A 446 -5.03 18.81 -30.50
CA LYS A 446 -6.14 19.60 -29.93
C LYS A 446 -5.83 20.09 -28.51
N ALA A 447 -5.39 19.21 -27.62
CA ALA A 447 -5.03 19.59 -26.24
C ALA A 447 -3.94 20.68 -26.22
N LYS A 448 -2.94 20.56 -27.09
CA LYS A 448 -1.89 21.57 -27.24
C LYS A 448 -2.46 22.93 -27.65
N ALA A 449 -3.41 22.96 -28.59
CA ALA A 449 -4.08 24.20 -29.00
C ALA A 449 -4.91 24.84 -27.87
N GLU A 450 -5.37 24.04 -26.91
CA GLU A 450 -6.07 24.48 -25.70
C GLU A 450 -5.12 24.80 -24.53
N GLY A 451 -3.81 24.75 -24.74
CA GLY A 451 -2.80 25.07 -23.73
C GLY A 451 -2.50 23.95 -22.73
N LYS A 452 -2.91 22.70 -23.03
CA LYS A 452 -2.68 21.52 -22.19
C LYS A 452 -1.59 20.61 -22.78
N LEU A 453 -0.94 19.84 -21.91
CA LEU A 453 -0.03 18.77 -22.29
C LEU A 453 -0.77 17.43 -22.23
N ARG A 454 -0.96 16.79 -23.39
CA ARG A 454 -1.63 15.49 -23.46
C ARG A 454 -0.63 14.35 -23.61
N GLY A 455 -0.79 13.32 -22.79
CA GLY A 455 0.04 12.13 -22.82
C GLY A 455 -0.77 10.84 -22.81
N ILE A 456 -0.13 9.77 -23.29
CA ILE A 456 -0.68 8.41 -23.26
C ILE A 456 0.35 7.45 -22.67
N GLY A 457 -0.11 6.52 -21.83
CA GLY A 457 0.75 5.60 -21.10
C GLY A 457 0.20 4.19 -21.08
N PHE A 458 1.11 3.22 -21.21
CA PHE A 458 0.79 1.81 -21.28
C PHE A 458 1.28 1.06 -20.03
N SER A 459 0.55 0.01 -19.66
CA SER A 459 1.01 -1.04 -18.75
C SER A 459 0.52 -2.40 -19.22
N CYS A 460 1.44 -3.25 -19.69
CA CYS A 460 1.19 -4.64 -20.00
C CYS A 460 1.64 -5.52 -18.82
N TYR A 461 0.73 -5.72 -17.87
CA TYR A 461 1.03 -6.38 -16.61
C TYR A 461 0.79 -7.89 -16.66
N ILE A 462 1.55 -8.65 -15.88
CA ILE A 462 1.26 -10.05 -15.58
C ILE A 462 1.28 -10.24 -14.07
N GLU A 463 0.45 -11.14 -13.57
CA GLU A 463 0.38 -11.50 -12.16
C GLU A 463 0.68 -13.00 -11.99
N ALA A 464 1.10 -13.41 -10.79
CA ALA A 464 1.10 -14.80 -10.37
C ALA A 464 0.18 -14.97 -9.16
N CYS A 465 -1.00 -15.56 -9.39
CA CYS A 465 -2.05 -15.79 -8.39
C CYS A 465 -2.06 -17.24 -7.93
N GLY A 466 -2.68 -17.49 -6.77
CA GLY A 466 -2.85 -18.87 -6.27
C GLY A 466 -1.52 -19.50 -5.91
N ILE A 467 -0.76 -18.83 -5.04
CA ILE A 467 0.61 -19.17 -4.66
C ILE A 467 0.72 -20.65 -4.26
N ALA A 468 1.24 -21.50 -5.14
CA ALA A 468 1.30 -22.97 -5.02
C ALA A 468 2.12 -23.51 -6.22
N PRO A 469 2.62 -24.76 -6.23
CA PRO A 469 2.36 -25.89 -5.32
C PRO A 469 3.03 -25.80 -3.96
N SER A 470 2.44 -26.44 -2.95
CA SER A 470 2.96 -26.46 -1.57
C SER A 470 4.41 -26.95 -1.47
N LYS A 471 4.79 -27.96 -2.26
CA LYS A 471 6.17 -28.49 -2.29
C LYS A 471 7.18 -27.45 -2.79
N ALA A 472 6.83 -26.68 -3.81
CA ALA A 472 7.71 -25.68 -4.41
C ALA A 472 7.93 -24.51 -3.44
N VAL A 473 6.85 -23.94 -2.91
CA VAL A 473 6.94 -22.81 -1.97
C VAL A 473 7.62 -23.18 -0.66
N GLY A 474 7.44 -24.42 -0.19
CA GLY A 474 8.16 -24.95 0.96
C GLY A 474 9.68 -25.00 0.72
N SER A 475 10.12 -25.40 -0.48
CA SER A 475 11.54 -25.35 -0.85
C SER A 475 12.10 -23.93 -0.96
N LEU A 476 11.23 -22.93 -1.09
CA LEU A 476 11.58 -21.50 -1.09
C LEU A 476 11.44 -20.87 0.30
N GLY A 477 11.19 -21.65 1.36
CA GLY A 477 11.18 -21.19 2.75
C GLY A 477 9.82 -20.82 3.34
N ALA A 478 8.69 -21.09 2.65
CA ALA A 478 7.36 -20.89 3.22
C ALA A 478 7.12 -21.85 4.40
N GLY A 479 6.67 -21.34 5.55
CA GLY A 479 6.43 -22.13 6.76
C GLY A 479 5.17 -23.01 6.72
N VAL A 480 4.28 -22.82 5.73
CA VAL A 480 3.05 -23.58 5.55
C VAL A 480 2.83 -23.92 4.07
N GLY A 481 2.06 -24.98 3.80
CA GLY A 481 1.53 -25.24 2.46
C GLY A 481 0.52 -24.17 2.04
N LEU A 482 0.10 -24.15 0.78
CA LEU A 482 -0.78 -23.11 0.25
C LEU A 482 -1.96 -23.67 -0.58
N TRP A 483 -2.39 -24.88 -0.22
CA TRP A 483 -3.59 -25.55 -0.69
C TRP A 483 -4.88 -24.89 -0.17
N GLU A 484 -6.03 -25.28 -0.70
CA GLU A 484 -7.35 -24.91 -0.12
C GLU A 484 -8.26 -26.13 0.04
N SER A 485 -9.34 -25.91 0.77
CA SER A 485 -10.13 -26.92 1.43
C SER A 485 -11.63 -26.63 1.26
N CYS A 486 -12.42 -27.69 1.05
CA CYS A 486 -13.87 -27.62 0.97
C CYS A 486 -14.55 -28.89 1.51
N GLU A 487 -15.65 -28.72 2.24
CA GLU A 487 -16.67 -29.74 2.50
C GLU A 487 -17.97 -29.35 1.78
N VAL A 488 -18.55 -30.30 1.05
CA VAL A 488 -19.89 -30.18 0.48
C VAL A 488 -20.82 -31.06 1.29
N ARG A 489 -21.90 -30.48 1.81
CA ARG A 489 -22.95 -31.19 2.53
C ARG A 489 -24.28 -30.99 1.82
N VAL A 490 -24.84 -32.07 1.28
CA VAL A 490 -26.21 -32.08 0.78
C VAL A 490 -27.12 -32.53 1.91
N ASN A 491 -28.03 -31.66 2.36
CA ASN A 491 -28.93 -31.95 3.47
C ASN A 491 -30.05 -32.91 3.05
N PRO A 492 -30.75 -33.57 4.01
CA PRO A 492 -31.77 -34.57 3.70
C PRO A 492 -32.91 -34.12 2.78
N VAL A 493 -33.16 -32.81 2.66
CA VAL A 493 -34.20 -32.22 1.78
C VAL A 493 -33.63 -31.57 0.51
N GLY A 494 -32.34 -31.79 0.20
CA GLY A 494 -31.71 -31.37 -1.05
C GLY A 494 -31.06 -29.97 -1.03
N THR A 495 -31.15 -29.20 0.06
CA THR A 495 -30.37 -27.95 0.20
C THR A 495 -28.89 -28.26 0.40
N ILE A 496 -28.01 -27.36 -0.04
CA ILE A 496 -26.56 -27.62 -0.05
C ILE A 496 -25.84 -26.58 0.81
N GLU A 497 -24.93 -27.04 1.66
CA GLU A 497 -23.98 -26.21 2.38
C GLU A 497 -22.56 -26.45 1.84
N ILE A 498 -21.85 -25.37 1.56
CA ILE A 498 -20.44 -25.37 1.17
C ILE A 498 -19.64 -24.76 2.31
N LEU A 499 -18.85 -25.57 2.98
CA LEU A 499 -17.98 -25.12 4.06
C LEU A 499 -16.56 -24.99 3.49
N THR A 500 -16.05 -23.76 3.41
CA THR A 500 -14.81 -23.46 2.68
C THR A 500 -13.79 -22.71 3.53
N GLY A 501 -12.53 -23.11 3.42
CA GLY A 501 -11.43 -22.42 4.08
C GLY A 501 -11.11 -21.02 3.52
N SER A 502 -11.66 -20.66 2.36
CA SER A 502 -11.60 -19.29 1.83
C SER A 502 -12.52 -18.34 2.61
N HIS A 503 -12.16 -17.06 2.72
CA HIS A 503 -12.94 -16.07 3.46
C HIS A 503 -13.26 -14.83 2.61
N SER A 504 -14.46 -14.28 2.77
CA SER A 504 -14.92 -13.12 2.01
C SER A 504 -14.82 -11.84 2.84
N HIS A 505 -14.31 -10.79 2.20
CA HIS A 505 -14.17 -9.43 2.72
C HIS A 505 -14.69 -8.40 1.70
N GLY A 506 -15.67 -8.83 0.88
CA GLY A 506 -16.38 -7.98 -0.10
C GLY A 506 -16.30 -8.42 -1.57
N GLN A 507 -15.49 -9.44 -1.88
CA GLN A 507 -15.24 -9.90 -3.26
C GLN A 507 -16.30 -10.86 -3.84
N GLY A 508 -17.33 -11.21 -3.05
CA GLY A 508 -18.53 -11.89 -3.54
C GLY A 508 -18.52 -13.41 -3.58
N HIS A 509 -17.75 -14.05 -2.70
CA HIS A 509 -17.65 -15.51 -2.64
C HIS A 509 -19.01 -16.20 -2.41
N GLU A 510 -19.87 -15.67 -1.54
CA GLU A 510 -21.20 -16.22 -1.26
C GLU A 510 -22.04 -16.41 -2.53
N THR A 511 -21.87 -15.50 -3.48
CA THR A 511 -22.53 -15.54 -4.78
C THR A 511 -21.76 -16.44 -5.75
N THR A 512 -20.48 -16.15 -6.00
CA THR A 512 -19.72 -16.85 -7.05
C THR A 512 -19.50 -18.33 -6.76
N PHE A 513 -19.30 -18.72 -5.49
CA PHE A 513 -19.12 -20.13 -5.13
C PHE A 513 -20.44 -20.89 -5.27
N ALA A 514 -21.57 -20.25 -4.94
CA ALA A 514 -22.89 -20.81 -5.16
C ALA A 514 -23.19 -21.01 -6.65
N GLN A 515 -22.77 -20.09 -7.53
CA GLN A 515 -22.92 -20.24 -8.99
C GLN A 515 -22.19 -21.48 -9.52
N VAL A 516 -20.99 -21.79 -9.02
CA VAL A 516 -20.24 -22.99 -9.44
C VAL A 516 -21.03 -24.27 -9.10
N VAL A 517 -21.58 -24.35 -7.89
CA VAL A 517 -22.36 -25.53 -7.44
C VAL A 517 -23.70 -25.61 -8.18
N ALA A 518 -24.37 -24.48 -8.34
CA ALA A 518 -25.65 -24.38 -9.04
C ALA A 518 -25.55 -24.79 -10.52
N ASP A 519 -24.50 -24.37 -11.21
CA ASP A 519 -24.25 -24.73 -12.62
C ASP A 519 -24.05 -26.24 -12.79
N ARG A 520 -23.30 -26.87 -11.88
CA ARG A 520 -23.01 -28.31 -11.94
C ARG A 520 -24.24 -29.19 -11.71
N LEU A 521 -25.11 -28.81 -10.78
CA LEU A 521 -26.29 -29.60 -10.44
C LEU A 521 -27.57 -29.17 -11.19
N GLY A 522 -27.54 -28.02 -11.86
CA GLY A 522 -28.72 -27.45 -12.53
C GLY A 522 -29.80 -26.97 -11.54
N ILE A 523 -29.39 -26.44 -10.38
CA ILE A 523 -30.29 -25.93 -9.33
C ILE A 523 -30.20 -24.40 -9.18
N PRO A 524 -31.19 -23.72 -8.56
CA PRO A 524 -31.10 -22.30 -8.25
C PRO A 524 -30.01 -21.99 -7.22
N ILE A 525 -29.33 -20.84 -7.34
CA ILE A 525 -28.27 -20.44 -6.39
C ILE A 525 -28.79 -20.22 -4.96
N SER A 526 -30.10 -20.03 -4.80
CA SER A 526 -30.77 -19.89 -3.51
C SER A 526 -30.79 -21.18 -2.69
N GLN A 527 -30.58 -22.34 -3.32
CA GLN A 527 -30.51 -23.64 -2.64
C GLN A 527 -29.13 -23.93 -2.03
N VAL A 528 -28.12 -23.11 -2.34
CA VAL A 528 -26.73 -23.29 -1.90
C VAL A 528 -26.38 -22.23 -0.86
N SER A 529 -25.86 -22.62 0.30
CA SER A 529 -25.33 -21.70 1.32
C SER A 529 -23.83 -21.86 1.45
N ILE A 530 -23.11 -20.74 1.58
CA ILE A 530 -21.65 -20.74 1.78
C ILE A 530 -21.37 -20.41 3.24
N LEU A 531 -20.59 -21.26 3.90
CA LEU A 531 -20.15 -21.08 5.28
C LEU A 531 -18.62 -20.95 5.28
N HIS A 532 -18.12 -19.87 5.86
CA HIS A 532 -16.70 -19.59 6.03
C HIS A 532 -16.48 -18.77 7.31
N GLY A 533 -15.21 -18.59 7.70
CA GLY A 533 -14.83 -17.63 8.71
C GLY A 533 -14.84 -18.10 10.15
N ASP A 534 -15.37 -19.28 10.44
CA ASP A 534 -15.43 -19.85 11.79
C ASP A 534 -14.63 -21.14 11.83
N THR A 535 -13.50 -21.12 12.55
CA THR A 535 -12.52 -22.21 12.54
C THR A 535 -13.03 -23.53 13.13
N ASP A 536 -14.14 -23.49 13.85
CA ASP A 536 -14.74 -24.68 14.48
C ASP A 536 -15.85 -25.29 13.61
N LYS A 537 -16.39 -24.51 12.68
CA LYS A 537 -17.43 -24.98 11.75
C LYS A 537 -16.84 -25.50 10.46
N VAL A 538 -15.67 -24.99 10.07
CA VAL A 538 -15.12 -25.18 8.73
C VAL A 538 -13.76 -25.87 8.83
N GLN A 539 -13.54 -26.83 7.92
CA GLN A 539 -12.24 -27.46 7.68
C GLN A 539 -11.11 -26.44 7.59
N PHE A 540 -9.92 -26.78 8.11
CA PHE A 540 -8.76 -25.90 8.01
C PHE A 540 -8.53 -25.45 6.58
N GLY A 541 -8.24 -24.18 6.37
CA GLY A 541 -7.90 -23.64 5.07
C GLY A 541 -6.93 -22.48 5.17
N MET A 542 -6.55 -21.96 4.00
CA MET A 542 -5.50 -20.95 3.91
C MET A 542 -6.06 -19.53 3.78
N GLY A 543 -7.37 -19.36 3.63
CA GLY A 543 -8.02 -18.04 3.57
C GLY A 543 -7.90 -17.39 2.18
N THR A 544 -8.08 -16.07 2.13
CA THR A 544 -8.13 -15.34 0.86
C THR A 544 -7.15 -14.17 0.79
N TYR A 545 -6.22 -14.27 -0.15
CA TYR A 545 -5.19 -13.31 -0.53
C TYR A 545 -4.55 -13.75 -1.85
N GLY A 546 -3.69 -12.94 -2.48
CA GLY A 546 -2.94 -13.36 -3.68
C GLY A 546 -3.84 -13.89 -4.80
N SER A 547 -5.03 -13.29 -4.92
CA SER A 547 -6.13 -13.66 -5.82
C SER A 547 -6.41 -15.17 -5.92
N ARG A 548 -6.27 -15.90 -4.80
CA ARG A 548 -6.27 -17.38 -4.80
C ARG A 548 -7.63 -18.06 -4.78
N SER A 549 -8.68 -17.40 -4.31
CA SER A 549 -9.95 -18.07 -3.94
C SER A 549 -10.69 -18.67 -5.12
N GLY A 550 -10.57 -18.08 -6.31
CA GLY A 550 -11.03 -18.71 -7.55
C GLY A 550 -10.18 -19.95 -7.86
N ALA A 551 -8.93 -19.73 -8.25
CA ALA A 551 -8.03 -20.77 -8.74
C ALA A 551 -7.84 -21.97 -7.79
N VAL A 552 -7.86 -21.74 -6.47
CA VAL A 552 -7.62 -22.77 -5.45
C VAL A 552 -8.91 -23.15 -4.72
N GLY A 553 -9.65 -22.17 -4.20
CA GLY A 553 -10.87 -22.39 -3.41
C GLY A 553 -12.03 -22.99 -4.21
N MET A 554 -12.37 -22.42 -5.36
CA MET A 554 -13.42 -22.99 -6.22
C MET A 554 -13.00 -24.34 -6.80
N SER A 555 -11.70 -24.55 -7.05
CA SER A 555 -11.17 -25.86 -7.46
C SER A 555 -11.37 -26.92 -6.37
N ALA A 556 -11.16 -26.58 -5.09
CA ALA A 556 -11.49 -27.46 -3.98
C ALA A 556 -13.00 -27.79 -3.91
N ILE A 557 -13.86 -26.80 -4.18
CA ILE A 557 -15.32 -27.03 -4.30
C ILE A 557 -15.62 -28.02 -5.42
N VAL A 558 -15.04 -27.84 -6.61
CA VAL A 558 -15.22 -28.76 -7.74
C VAL A 558 -14.77 -30.18 -7.37
N LYS A 559 -13.63 -30.33 -6.68
CA LYS A 559 -13.14 -31.65 -6.25
C LYS A 559 -14.02 -32.32 -5.20
N ALA A 560 -14.62 -31.57 -4.28
CA ALA A 560 -15.60 -32.11 -3.35
C ALA A 560 -16.92 -32.47 -4.08
N MET A 561 -17.37 -31.63 -5.01
CA MET A 561 -18.55 -31.87 -5.84
C MET A 561 -18.42 -33.13 -6.70
N GLU A 562 -17.27 -33.36 -7.34
CA GLU A 562 -16.99 -34.58 -8.11
C GLU A 562 -17.25 -35.85 -7.27
N LYS A 563 -16.89 -35.85 -5.99
CA LYS A 563 -17.14 -36.97 -5.06
C LYS A 563 -18.61 -37.09 -4.68
N VAL A 564 -19.29 -35.97 -4.39
CA VAL A 564 -20.74 -35.95 -4.10
C VAL A 564 -21.53 -36.50 -5.28
N GLU A 565 -21.22 -36.02 -6.49
CA GLU A 565 -21.87 -36.45 -7.73
C GLU A 565 -21.65 -37.94 -7.98
N ALA A 566 -20.43 -38.45 -7.78
CA ALA A 566 -20.14 -39.89 -7.91
C ALA A 566 -20.94 -40.73 -6.91
N LYS A 567 -21.00 -40.33 -5.63
CA LYS A 567 -21.82 -41.04 -4.62
C LYS A 567 -23.30 -41.00 -4.96
N ALA A 568 -23.82 -39.84 -5.36
CA ALA A 568 -25.22 -39.67 -5.74
C ALA A 568 -25.60 -40.49 -7.00
N LYS A 569 -24.73 -40.52 -8.02
CA LYS A 569 -24.94 -41.34 -9.22
C LYS A 569 -25.03 -42.83 -8.90
N LYS A 570 -24.21 -43.34 -7.97
CA LYS A 570 -24.29 -44.73 -7.50
C LYS A 570 -25.62 -45.05 -6.81
N ILE A 571 -26.11 -44.14 -5.97
CA ILE A 571 -27.43 -44.28 -5.33
C ILE A 571 -28.53 -44.36 -6.39
N VAL A 572 -28.51 -43.46 -7.37
CA VAL A 572 -29.54 -43.40 -8.42
C VAL A 572 -29.45 -44.59 -9.35
N ALA A 573 -28.25 -44.99 -9.77
CA ALA A 573 -28.02 -46.16 -10.62
C ALA A 573 -28.59 -47.43 -9.97
N HIS A 574 -28.36 -47.61 -8.67
CA HIS A 574 -28.93 -48.72 -7.88
C HIS A 574 -30.47 -48.65 -7.83
N GLN A 575 -31.05 -47.48 -7.56
CA GLN A 575 -32.50 -47.32 -7.45
C GLN A 575 -33.25 -47.45 -8.78
N LEU A 576 -32.60 -47.11 -9.89
CA LEU A 576 -33.20 -47.18 -11.23
C LEU A 576 -32.83 -48.46 -11.98
N GLU A 577 -32.01 -49.32 -11.37
CA GLU A 577 -31.43 -50.53 -11.97
C GLU A 577 -30.73 -50.23 -13.31
N ALA A 578 -29.92 -49.16 -13.31
CA ALA A 578 -29.19 -48.66 -14.49
C ALA A 578 -27.68 -48.67 -14.25
N SER A 579 -26.89 -48.51 -15.32
CA SER A 579 -25.44 -48.32 -15.21
C SER A 579 -25.12 -46.94 -14.63
N GLU A 580 -24.11 -46.85 -13.76
CA GLU A 580 -23.59 -45.57 -13.23
C GLU A 580 -23.18 -44.60 -14.35
N ASN A 581 -22.59 -45.14 -15.42
CA ASN A 581 -22.13 -44.36 -16.57
C ASN A 581 -23.30 -43.75 -17.38
N ASP A 582 -24.51 -44.29 -17.24
CA ASP A 582 -25.69 -43.79 -17.96
C ASP A 582 -26.39 -42.67 -17.18
N ILE A 583 -25.97 -42.37 -15.93
CA ILE A 583 -26.58 -41.34 -15.10
C ILE A 583 -25.98 -39.95 -15.39
N VAL A 584 -26.81 -39.05 -15.89
CA VAL A 584 -26.51 -37.62 -16.11
C VAL A 584 -27.26 -36.75 -15.10
N ILE A 585 -26.71 -35.57 -14.79
CA ILE A 585 -27.32 -34.60 -13.86
C ILE A 585 -27.78 -33.42 -14.69
N GLU A 586 -29.09 -33.18 -14.74
CA GLU A 586 -29.70 -32.11 -15.52
C GLU A 586 -30.88 -31.50 -14.77
N ASN A 587 -30.91 -30.17 -14.65
CA ASN A 587 -32.01 -29.41 -14.05
C ASN A 587 -32.41 -29.90 -12.63
N GLY A 588 -31.42 -30.25 -11.80
CA GLY A 588 -31.66 -30.74 -10.44
C GLY A 588 -32.15 -32.19 -10.37
N GLU A 589 -32.06 -32.95 -11.46
CA GLU A 589 -32.48 -34.34 -11.56
C GLU A 589 -31.33 -35.24 -12.04
N PHE A 590 -31.28 -36.47 -11.54
CA PHE A 590 -30.40 -37.52 -12.03
C PHE A 590 -31.18 -38.40 -13.00
N LYS A 591 -30.80 -38.40 -14.29
CA LYS A 591 -31.53 -39.05 -15.38
C LYS A 591 -30.72 -40.19 -15.98
N VAL A 592 -31.40 -41.26 -16.39
CA VAL A 592 -30.79 -42.32 -17.20
C VAL A 592 -30.81 -41.88 -18.67
N THR A 593 -29.63 -41.81 -19.28
CA THR A 593 -29.43 -41.36 -20.66
C THR A 593 -30.31 -42.12 -21.64
N GLY A 594 -31.03 -41.40 -22.50
CA GLY A 594 -31.91 -41.99 -23.52
C GLY A 594 -33.26 -42.49 -23.00
N THR A 595 -33.61 -42.22 -21.74
CA THR A 595 -34.90 -42.59 -21.14
C THR A 595 -35.57 -41.41 -20.43
N ASP A 596 -36.80 -41.61 -19.94
CA ASP A 596 -37.53 -40.68 -19.06
C ASP A 596 -37.35 -40.99 -17.57
N LYS A 597 -36.57 -42.01 -17.21
CA LYS A 597 -36.29 -42.37 -15.81
C LYS A 597 -35.40 -41.31 -15.15
N ALA A 598 -35.91 -40.69 -14.09
CA ALA A 598 -35.21 -39.66 -13.34
C ALA A 598 -35.52 -39.71 -11.85
N ILE A 599 -34.56 -39.27 -11.02
CA ILE A 599 -34.76 -39.00 -9.59
C ILE A 599 -34.29 -37.58 -9.28
N ALA A 600 -35.18 -36.77 -8.70
CA ALA A 600 -34.84 -35.40 -8.29
C ALA A 600 -33.83 -35.38 -7.13
N LEU A 601 -32.94 -34.39 -7.10
CA LEU A 601 -31.89 -34.22 -6.09
C LEU A 601 -32.40 -34.36 -4.63
N PRO A 602 -33.54 -33.77 -4.22
CA PRO A 602 -34.06 -33.95 -2.86
C PRO A 602 -34.37 -35.41 -2.51
N MET A 603 -34.82 -36.20 -3.49
CA MET A 603 -35.12 -37.62 -3.28
C MET A 603 -33.85 -38.46 -3.17
N VAL A 604 -32.83 -38.14 -3.98
CA VAL A 604 -31.50 -38.78 -3.85
C VAL A 604 -30.87 -38.47 -2.50
N ALA A 605 -30.93 -37.20 -2.08
CA ALA A 605 -30.46 -36.77 -0.78
C ALA A 605 -31.19 -37.51 0.34
N LEU A 606 -32.53 -37.52 0.34
CA LEU A 606 -33.32 -38.22 1.35
C LEU A 606 -32.97 -39.70 1.41
N ALA A 607 -32.82 -40.37 0.26
CA ALA A 607 -32.44 -41.77 0.20
C ALA A 607 -31.05 -42.04 0.81
N ALA A 608 -30.09 -41.14 0.59
CA ALA A 608 -28.77 -41.23 1.21
C ALA A 608 -28.86 -41.26 2.75
N TYR A 609 -29.79 -40.50 3.35
CA TYR A 609 -29.95 -40.41 4.81
C TYR A 609 -30.86 -41.47 5.42
N THR A 610 -31.94 -41.86 4.75
CA THR A 610 -32.80 -42.96 5.24
C THR A 610 -32.10 -44.31 5.11
N ALA A 611 -31.22 -44.45 4.11
CA ALA A 611 -30.38 -45.60 3.90
C ALA A 611 -31.10 -46.95 3.74
N HIS A 612 -32.41 -46.94 3.43
CA HIS A 612 -33.20 -48.16 3.27
C HIS A 612 -32.86 -48.93 1.98
N ASN A 613 -32.33 -48.25 0.97
CA ASN A 613 -32.05 -48.80 -0.35
C ASN A 613 -30.79 -48.16 -0.93
N LEU A 614 -29.65 -48.41 -0.28
CA LEU A 614 -28.32 -48.04 -0.77
C LEU A 614 -27.61 -49.28 -1.35
N PRO A 615 -26.62 -49.07 -2.23
CA PRO A 615 -25.70 -50.14 -2.62
C PRO A 615 -25.03 -50.79 -1.39
N ASP A 616 -24.81 -52.09 -1.45
CA ASP A 616 -24.13 -52.83 -0.38
C ASP A 616 -22.77 -52.21 -0.04
N GLY A 617 -22.51 -52.01 1.26
CA GLY A 617 -21.26 -51.42 1.75
C GLY A 617 -21.16 -49.89 1.63
N MET A 618 -22.20 -49.19 1.14
CA MET A 618 -22.21 -47.72 1.10
C MET A 618 -22.62 -47.12 2.45
N GLU A 619 -21.81 -46.18 2.95
CA GLU A 619 -22.16 -45.41 4.15
C GLU A 619 -23.32 -44.43 3.89
N PRO A 620 -24.26 -44.26 4.85
CA PRO A 620 -25.31 -43.24 4.78
C PRO A 620 -24.79 -41.79 4.66
N GLY A 621 -25.68 -40.89 4.26
CA GLY A 621 -25.44 -39.45 4.11
C GLY A 621 -24.81 -39.06 2.77
N LEU A 622 -24.93 -37.77 2.41
CA LEU A 622 -24.38 -37.23 1.16
C LEU A 622 -23.51 -36.00 1.47
N LYS A 623 -22.32 -36.29 1.99
CA LYS A 623 -21.34 -35.31 2.47
C LYS A 623 -19.95 -35.77 2.07
N GLU A 624 -19.17 -34.89 1.44
CA GLU A 624 -17.82 -35.20 0.95
C GLU A 624 -16.87 -34.02 1.14
N THR A 625 -15.57 -34.30 1.25
CA THR A 625 -14.52 -33.30 1.45
C THR A 625 -13.42 -33.38 0.40
N ALA A 626 -12.73 -32.26 0.18
CA ALA A 626 -11.53 -32.19 -0.65
C ALA A 626 -10.51 -31.17 -0.11
N PHE A 627 -9.24 -31.50 -0.36
CA PHE A 627 -8.10 -30.59 -0.29
C PHE A 627 -7.52 -30.49 -1.69
N TYR A 628 -7.22 -29.29 -2.15
CA TYR A 628 -6.69 -29.02 -3.48
C TYR A 628 -5.39 -28.23 -3.35
N ASP A 629 -4.28 -28.87 -3.69
CA ASP A 629 -2.97 -28.25 -3.89
C ASP A 629 -2.76 -28.04 -5.40
N PRO A 630 -2.72 -26.79 -5.89
CA PRO A 630 -2.51 -26.50 -7.31
C PRO A 630 -1.19 -27.06 -7.82
N THR A 631 -1.16 -27.45 -9.09
CA THR A 631 0.07 -27.95 -9.75
C THR A 631 0.95 -26.83 -10.28
N ASN A 632 0.42 -25.61 -10.40
CA ASN A 632 1.13 -24.38 -10.75
C ASN A 632 0.37 -23.17 -10.21
N PHE A 633 0.97 -21.99 -10.32
CA PHE A 633 0.27 -20.71 -10.22
C PHE A 633 -0.69 -20.53 -11.41
N THR A 634 -1.56 -19.53 -11.30
CA THR A 634 -2.31 -19.00 -12.45
C THR A 634 -1.76 -17.63 -12.82
N PHE A 635 -1.69 -17.33 -14.12
CA PHE A 635 -1.05 -16.11 -14.62
C PHE A 635 -2.05 -15.23 -15.40
N PRO A 636 -2.89 -14.45 -14.70
CA PRO A 636 -3.69 -13.43 -15.36
C PRO A 636 -2.79 -12.30 -15.83
N ALA A 637 -3.18 -11.69 -16.93
CA ALA A 637 -2.41 -10.66 -17.60
C ALA A 637 -3.36 -9.68 -18.28
N GLY A 638 -2.90 -8.46 -18.53
CA GLY A 638 -3.71 -7.47 -19.22
C GLY A 638 -2.88 -6.33 -19.81
N ALA A 639 -3.57 -5.44 -20.52
CA ALA A 639 -3.00 -4.23 -21.09
C ALA A 639 -3.88 -3.04 -20.70
N TYR A 640 -3.31 -2.15 -19.88
CA TYR A 640 -3.96 -0.92 -19.45
C TYR A 640 -3.39 0.26 -20.22
N VAL A 641 -4.27 1.14 -20.67
CA VAL A 641 -3.89 2.36 -21.39
C VAL A 641 -4.60 3.55 -20.77
N CYS A 642 -3.81 4.52 -20.34
CA CYS A 642 -4.26 5.75 -19.71
C CYS A 642 -3.95 6.94 -20.63
N GLU A 643 -4.92 7.83 -20.82
CA GLU A 643 -4.76 9.11 -21.49
C GLU A 643 -5.00 10.23 -20.49
N VAL A 644 -4.09 11.20 -20.41
CA VAL A 644 -4.14 12.31 -19.46
C VAL A 644 -4.04 13.66 -20.15
N ASP A 645 -4.62 14.66 -19.50
CA ASP A 645 -4.33 16.08 -19.72
C ASP A 645 -3.62 16.64 -18.51
N VAL A 646 -2.48 17.30 -18.72
CA VAL A 646 -1.76 18.05 -17.69
C VAL A 646 -1.88 19.54 -17.99
N ASP A 647 -2.35 20.31 -17.03
CA ASP A 647 -2.27 21.77 -17.06
C ASP A 647 -0.85 22.20 -16.67
N PRO A 648 -0.03 22.72 -17.59
CA PRO A 648 1.34 23.14 -17.26
C PRO A 648 1.35 24.24 -16.19
N GLY A 649 0.37 25.16 -16.17
CA GLY A 649 0.36 26.26 -15.21
C GLY A 649 0.17 25.84 -13.75
N THR A 650 -0.40 24.66 -13.50
CA THR A 650 -0.74 24.17 -12.14
C THR A 650 -0.20 22.78 -11.82
N GLY A 651 0.27 22.04 -12.83
CA GLY A 651 0.61 20.62 -12.73
C GLY A 651 -0.59 19.70 -12.50
N LYS A 652 -1.83 20.23 -12.49
CA LYS A 652 -3.03 19.41 -12.32
C LYS A 652 -3.14 18.43 -13.49
N THR A 653 -3.30 17.15 -13.16
CA THR A 653 -3.51 16.07 -14.13
C THR A 653 -4.97 15.64 -14.08
N ASP A 654 -5.65 15.63 -15.22
CA ASP A 654 -6.98 15.04 -15.40
C ASP A 654 -6.84 13.75 -16.23
N ILE A 655 -7.39 12.63 -15.75
CA ILE A 655 -7.45 11.38 -16.54
C ILE A 655 -8.66 11.48 -17.48
N VAL A 656 -8.41 11.58 -18.78
CA VAL A 656 -9.47 11.83 -19.77
C VAL A 656 -10.04 10.55 -20.38
N ASN A 657 -9.28 9.46 -20.32
CA ASN A 657 -9.70 8.15 -20.81
C ASN A 657 -8.86 7.07 -20.14
N PHE A 658 -9.48 5.97 -19.72
CA PHE A 658 -8.79 4.84 -19.12
C PHE A 658 -9.41 3.53 -19.61
N VAL A 659 -8.57 2.67 -20.17
CA VAL A 659 -8.95 1.36 -20.69
C VAL A 659 -8.22 0.27 -19.92
N ALA A 660 -8.97 -0.73 -19.49
CA ALA A 660 -8.45 -1.97 -18.91
C ALA A 660 -8.90 -3.16 -19.76
N ALA A 661 -7.95 -3.87 -20.38
CA ALA A 661 -8.20 -5.11 -21.08
C ALA A 661 -7.50 -6.26 -20.35
N ASP A 662 -8.28 -7.14 -19.73
CA ASP A 662 -7.78 -8.19 -18.83
C ASP A 662 -8.07 -9.59 -19.37
N ASP A 663 -7.17 -10.54 -19.12
CA ASP A 663 -7.37 -11.97 -19.32
C ASP A 663 -7.37 -12.69 -17.98
N PHE A 664 -8.57 -13.06 -17.54
CA PHE A 664 -8.78 -13.82 -16.29
C PHE A 664 -9.20 -15.27 -16.56
N GLY A 665 -8.97 -15.77 -17.78
CA GLY A 665 -9.51 -17.05 -18.22
C GLY A 665 -11.05 -17.05 -18.18
N ARG A 666 -11.66 -18.16 -17.77
CA ARG A 666 -13.12 -18.24 -17.70
C ARG A 666 -13.67 -17.35 -16.56
N LEU A 667 -14.67 -16.52 -16.85
CA LEU A 667 -15.30 -15.70 -15.82
C LEU A 667 -16.47 -16.44 -15.15
N ILE A 668 -16.50 -16.45 -13.82
CA ILE A 668 -17.64 -16.98 -13.05
C ILE A 668 -18.80 -15.98 -13.02
N ASN A 669 -18.50 -14.71 -12.72
CA ASN A 669 -19.48 -13.64 -12.70
C ASN A 669 -18.84 -12.35 -13.25
N PRO A 670 -19.15 -11.95 -14.50
CA PRO A 670 -18.55 -10.78 -15.12
C PRO A 670 -18.81 -9.47 -14.34
N MET A 671 -19.98 -9.30 -13.72
CA MET A 671 -20.30 -8.10 -12.94
C MET A 671 -19.41 -7.96 -11.69
N ILE A 672 -19.16 -9.07 -10.99
CA ILE A 672 -18.28 -9.05 -9.82
C ILE A 672 -16.82 -8.76 -10.23
N VAL A 673 -16.37 -9.35 -11.34
CA VAL A 673 -15.03 -9.12 -11.89
C VAL A 673 -14.85 -7.66 -12.29
N GLU A 674 -15.80 -7.05 -13.01
CA GLU A 674 -15.79 -5.62 -13.32
C GLU A 674 -15.66 -4.76 -12.05
N GLY A 675 -16.41 -5.09 -10.99
CA GLY A 675 -16.31 -4.41 -9.70
C GLY A 675 -14.93 -4.53 -9.02
N GLN A 676 -14.30 -5.71 -9.11
CA GLN A 676 -12.94 -5.92 -8.59
C GLN A 676 -11.92 -5.07 -9.36
N VAL A 677 -12.02 -5.03 -10.70
CA VAL A 677 -11.18 -4.21 -11.56
C VAL A 677 -11.34 -2.73 -11.20
N HIS A 678 -12.57 -2.21 -11.13
CA HIS A 678 -12.82 -0.81 -10.77
C HIS A 678 -12.18 -0.43 -9.43
N GLY A 679 -12.36 -1.26 -8.39
CA GLY A 679 -11.76 -1.01 -7.09
C GLY A 679 -10.22 -1.05 -7.12
N GLY A 680 -9.64 -1.94 -7.93
CA GLY A 680 -8.17 -2.01 -8.09
C GLY A 680 -7.62 -0.82 -8.87
N LEU A 681 -8.29 -0.40 -9.95
CA LEU A 681 -7.94 0.79 -10.72
C LEU A 681 -7.96 2.04 -9.83
N ALA A 682 -8.98 2.20 -8.99
CA ALA A 682 -9.06 3.31 -8.05
C ALA A 682 -7.85 3.37 -7.10
N GLN A 683 -7.42 2.23 -6.56
CA GLN A 683 -6.27 2.15 -5.65
C GLN A 683 -4.93 2.42 -6.35
N GLY A 684 -4.71 1.91 -7.56
CA GLY A 684 -3.45 2.19 -8.25
C GLY A 684 -3.39 3.60 -8.86
N ILE A 685 -4.52 4.18 -9.28
CA ILE A 685 -4.61 5.61 -9.61
C ILE A 685 -4.34 6.46 -8.35
N GLY A 686 -4.92 6.08 -7.20
CA GLY A 686 -4.67 6.69 -5.90
C GLY A 686 -3.18 6.69 -5.56
N GLN A 687 -2.51 5.53 -5.65
CA GLN A 687 -1.06 5.42 -5.48
C GLN A 687 -0.28 6.34 -6.43
N ALA A 688 -0.66 6.37 -7.71
CA ALA A 688 0.04 7.13 -8.72
C ALA A 688 -0.03 8.63 -8.49
N MET A 689 -1.16 9.18 -8.04
CA MET A 689 -1.41 10.63 -8.07
C MET A 689 -1.61 11.28 -6.70
N LEU A 690 -2.07 10.54 -5.69
CA LEU A 690 -2.64 11.11 -4.47
C LEU A 690 -1.98 10.59 -3.19
N GLU A 691 -1.89 9.27 -3.06
CA GLU A 691 -1.56 8.59 -1.82
C GLU A 691 -0.05 8.53 -1.56
N GLY A 692 0.37 8.73 -0.31
CA GLY A 692 1.77 8.58 0.10
C GLY A 692 1.98 8.73 1.59
N ALA A 693 2.56 7.72 2.23
CA ALA A 693 2.98 7.79 3.63
C ALA A 693 4.30 8.54 3.73
N VAL A 694 4.29 9.66 4.45
CA VAL A 694 5.45 10.55 4.64
C VAL A 694 5.85 10.55 6.10
N TYR A 695 7.11 10.17 6.35
CA TYR A 695 7.77 10.33 7.65
C TYR A 695 8.74 11.50 7.62
N ASP A 696 8.85 12.24 8.72
CA ASP A 696 9.88 13.25 8.89
C ASP A 696 11.21 12.65 9.39
N LYS A 697 12.24 13.50 9.53
CA LYS A 697 13.59 13.08 9.97
C LYS A 697 13.63 12.53 11.40
N SER A 698 12.64 12.83 12.23
CA SER A 698 12.52 12.31 13.59
C SER A 698 11.77 10.98 13.65
N GLY A 699 11.25 10.51 12.52
CA GLY A 699 10.44 9.29 12.42
C GLY A 699 8.96 9.49 12.75
N GLN A 700 8.47 10.73 12.78
CA GLN A 700 7.03 11.00 12.91
C GLN A 700 6.32 10.80 11.58
N LEU A 701 5.18 10.11 11.58
CA LEU A 701 4.30 10.00 10.42
C LEU A 701 3.48 11.28 10.28
N VAL A 702 3.88 12.18 9.37
CA VAL A 702 3.22 13.48 9.18
C VAL A 702 1.95 13.40 8.32
N THR A 703 1.62 12.20 7.83
CA THR A 703 0.42 11.90 7.00
C THR A 703 -0.48 10.88 7.68
N ALA A 704 -0.61 10.95 9.02
CA ALA A 704 -1.31 9.95 9.84
C ALA A 704 -2.85 10.11 9.89
N SER A 705 -3.45 10.79 8.90
CA SER A 705 -4.90 11.00 8.84
C SER A 705 -5.37 11.28 7.41
N PHE A 706 -6.67 11.17 7.15
CA PHE A 706 -7.27 11.57 5.87
C PHE A 706 -7.26 13.09 5.60
N MET A 707 -6.81 13.91 6.55
CA MET A 707 -6.57 15.34 6.27
C MET A 707 -5.34 15.53 5.39
N ASP A 708 -4.32 14.70 5.58
CA ASP A 708 -3.00 14.83 4.95
C ASP A 708 -2.71 13.71 3.94
N TYR A 709 -3.25 12.51 4.19
CA TYR A 709 -3.22 11.38 3.27
C TYR A 709 -4.45 11.39 2.36
N ALA A 710 -4.25 11.79 1.11
CA ALA A 710 -5.34 11.99 0.14
C ALA A 710 -5.82 10.65 -0.46
N MET A 711 -6.93 10.13 0.08
CA MET A 711 -7.64 8.99 -0.53
C MET A 711 -8.34 9.41 -1.83
N PRO A 712 -8.34 8.58 -2.88
CA PRO A 712 -9.06 8.87 -4.12
C PRO A 712 -10.58 8.98 -3.89
N ARG A 713 -11.19 9.99 -4.50
CA ARG A 713 -12.64 10.23 -4.51
C ARG A 713 -13.22 10.01 -5.90
N ALA A 714 -14.55 10.06 -6.01
CA ALA A 714 -15.24 9.80 -7.27
C ALA A 714 -14.88 10.78 -8.39
N ASP A 715 -14.60 12.04 -8.06
CA ASP A 715 -14.20 13.09 -9.01
C ASP A 715 -12.71 13.06 -9.38
N ASP A 716 -11.90 12.29 -8.66
CA ASP A 716 -10.50 12.04 -9.00
C ASP A 716 -10.35 10.92 -10.06
N LEU A 717 -11.43 10.19 -10.37
CA LEU A 717 -11.43 8.99 -11.22
C LEU A 717 -12.29 9.18 -12.48
N PRO A 718 -11.86 8.65 -13.66
CA PRO A 718 -12.70 8.61 -14.84
C PRO A 718 -13.73 7.47 -14.76
N SER A 719 -14.68 7.45 -15.69
CA SER A 719 -15.35 6.19 -16.02
C SER A 719 -14.38 5.27 -16.74
N PHE A 720 -14.34 4.00 -16.34
CA PHE A 720 -13.43 3.01 -16.91
C PHE A 720 -14.07 2.28 -18.09
N LYS A 721 -13.26 1.99 -19.11
CA LYS A 721 -13.62 1.05 -20.17
C LYS A 721 -12.95 -0.28 -19.88
N VAL A 722 -13.71 -1.22 -19.33
CA VAL A 722 -13.22 -2.57 -18.99
C VAL A 722 -13.62 -3.54 -20.10
N SER A 723 -12.67 -4.39 -20.50
CA SER A 723 -12.89 -5.45 -21.49
C SER A 723 -12.13 -6.71 -21.08
N HIS A 724 -12.54 -7.85 -21.63
CA HIS A 724 -11.98 -9.14 -21.27
C HIS A 724 -11.62 -9.97 -22.51
N THR A 725 -10.41 -10.51 -22.52
CA THR A 725 -9.95 -11.58 -23.42
C THR A 725 -9.89 -12.89 -22.64
N MET A 726 -10.00 -14.04 -23.30
CA MET A 726 -10.16 -15.31 -22.58
C MET A 726 -9.16 -16.36 -23.04
N THR A 727 -8.15 -16.61 -22.21
CA THR A 727 -7.25 -17.75 -22.35
C THR A 727 -7.46 -18.70 -21.16
N PRO A 728 -8.05 -19.89 -21.36
CA PRO A 728 -8.29 -20.83 -20.27
C PRO A 728 -6.99 -21.21 -19.58
N CYS A 729 -7.01 -21.23 -18.24
CA CYS A 729 -5.90 -21.74 -17.45
C CYS A 729 -5.88 -23.28 -17.45
N PRO A 730 -4.80 -23.95 -17.89
CA PRO A 730 -4.76 -25.41 -17.95
C PRO A 730 -4.58 -26.08 -16.57
N SER A 731 -4.16 -25.34 -15.54
CA SER A 731 -3.76 -25.91 -14.24
C SER A 731 -4.91 -26.15 -13.26
N ASN A 732 -6.13 -25.67 -13.56
CA ASN A 732 -7.30 -25.84 -12.69
C ASN A 732 -8.57 -26.25 -13.46
N PRO A 733 -9.50 -26.99 -12.83
CA PRO A 733 -10.65 -27.60 -13.51
C PRO A 733 -11.68 -26.61 -14.09
N LEU A 734 -11.62 -25.32 -13.70
CA LEU A 734 -12.58 -24.32 -14.18
C LEU A 734 -12.00 -23.44 -15.30
N GLY A 735 -10.71 -23.56 -15.61
CA GLY A 735 -10.04 -22.71 -16.60
C GLY A 735 -9.94 -21.23 -16.20
N ILE A 736 -10.04 -20.94 -14.89
CA ILE A 736 -10.08 -19.57 -14.36
C ILE A 736 -8.71 -19.10 -13.90
N LYS A 737 -8.50 -17.78 -13.83
CA LYS A 737 -7.32 -17.14 -13.22
C LYS A 737 -7.76 -16.17 -12.12
N GLY A 738 -6.81 -15.66 -11.33
CA GLY A 738 -7.09 -14.59 -10.37
C GLY A 738 -7.48 -13.27 -11.04
N CYS A 739 -8.23 -12.41 -10.36
CA CYS A 739 -8.58 -11.06 -10.87
C CYS A 739 -8.61 -9.97 -9.78
N GLY A 740 -8.41 -10.36 -8.51
CA GLY A 740 -8.66 -9.48 -7.38
C GLY A 740 -7.66 -8.33 -7.25
N GLU A 741 -6.47 -8.45 -7.85
CA GLU A 741 -5.36 -7.50 -7.62
C GLU A 741 -4.91 -6.75 -8.89
N ALA A 742 -5.26 -7.29 -10.07
CA ALA A 742 -5.01 -6.76 -11.41
C ALA A 742 -5.06 -5.23 -11.54
N GLY A 743 -6.19 -4.62 -11.13
CA GLY A 743 -6.40 -3.18 -11.23
C GLY A 743 -5.30 -2.36 -10.54
N ALA A 744 -4.83 -2.80 -9.37
CA ALA A 744 -3.80 -2.11 -8.59
C ALA A 744 -2.37 -2.39 -9.12
N ILE A 745 -2.19 -3.47 -9.88
CA ILE A 745 -0.91 -3.83 -10.49
C ILE A 745 -0.68 -2.98 -11.75
N GLY A 746 -1.65 -2.95 -12.67
CA GLY A 746 -1.47 -2.32 -13.98
C GLY A 746 -1.72 -0.81 -14.03
N SER A 747 -2.56 -0.25 -13.13
CA SER A 747 -2.98 1.15 -13.28
C SER A 747 -1.89 2.14 -12.91
N THR A 748 -1.14 1.88 -11.84
CA THR A 748 -0.05 2.74 -11.36
C THR A 748 0.97 3.07 -12.45
N PRO A 749 1.61 2.09 -13.12
CA PRO A 749 2.50 2.37 -14.24
C PRO A 749 1.79 3.06 -15.42
N ALA A 750 0.58 2.65 -15.81
CA ALA A 750 -0.13 3.27 -16.93
C ALA A 750 -0.33 4.79 -16.73
N VAL A 751 -0.72 5.20 -15.52
CA VAL A 751 -0.91 6.62 -15.17
C VAL A 751 0.41 7.38 -15.19
N ILE A 752 1.45 6.89 -14.50
CA ILE A 752 2.74 7.58 -14.46
C ILE A 752 3.37 7.66 -15.85
N ASN A 753 3.24 6.60 -16.64
CA ASN A 753 3.67 6.58 -18.02
C ASN A 753 2.98 7.68 -18.85
N ALA A 754 1.66 7.83 -18.69
CA ALA A 754 0.89 8.85 -19.40
C ALA A 754 1.31 10.27 -19.01
N ILE A 755 1.54 10.52 -17.72
CA ILE A 755 2.02 11.83 -17.25
C ILE A 755 3.43 12.11 -17.79
N THR A 756 4.33 11.13 -17.76
CA THR A 756 5.70 11.30 -18.30
C THR A 756 5.75 11.47 -19.82
N ASP A 757 4.81 10.88 -20.57
CA ASP A 757 4.62 11.19 -22.00
C ASP A 757 4.12 12.62 -22.20
N ALA A 758 3.20 13.09 -21.36
CA ALA A 758 2.66 14.45 -21.43
C ALA A 758 3.74 15.52 -21.19
N ILE A 759 4.53 15.37 -20.12
CA ILE A 759 5.58 16.33 -19.73
C ILE A 759 6.89 16.12 -20.51
N GLY A 760 7.00 15.03 -21.27
CA GLY A 760 8.14 14.74 -22.14
C GLY A 760 9.43 14.32 -21.43
N ASN A 761 9.38 13.96 -20.16
CA ASN A 761 10.55 13.56 -19.37
C ASN A 761 10.20 12.58 -18.24
N ASN A 762 11.23 11.97 -17.64
CA ASN A 762 11.09 10.96 -16.58
C ASN A 762 11.32 11.49 -15.15
N LYS A 763 11.44 12.80 -14.96
CA LYS A 763 11.78 13.43 -13.66
C LYS A 763 10.54 13.56 -12.77
N LEU A 764 9.84 12.45 -12.55
CA LEU A 764 8.60 12.42 -11.77
C LEU A 764 8.56 11.17 -10.89
N GLU A 765 8.31 11.39 -9.60
CA GLU A 765 8.12 10.33 -8.60
C GLU A 765 6.67 10.33 -8.09
N MET A 766 6.23 9.17 -7.61
CA MET A 766 4.91 9.00 -6.99
C MET A 766 4.87 9.51 -5.54
N PRO A 767 3.72 10.04 -5.06
CA PRO A 767 2.56 10.39 -5.87
C PRO A 767 2.86 11.59 -6.79
N ALA A 768 2.36 11.54 -8.02
CA ALA A 768 2.41 12.59 -9.02
C ALA A 768 1.36 13.67 -8.70
N SER A 769 1.50 14.26 -7.51
CA SER A 769 0.65 15.37 -7.07
C SER A 769 0.80 16.57 -8.01
N PRO A 770 -0.20 17.46 -8.09
CA PRO A 770 -0.11 18.64 -8.96
C PRO A 770 1.16 19.47 -8.72
N ASP A 771 1.55 19.60 -7.45
CA ASP A 771 2.80 20.22 -7.03
C ASP A 771 4.02 19.57 -7.69
N ARG A 772 4.19 18.25 -7.54
CA ARG A 772 5.34 17.53 -8.10
C ARG A 772 5.36 17.51 -9.62
N VAL A 773 4.20 17.39 -10.26
CA VAL A 773 4.09 17.46 -11.73
C VAL A 773 4.47 18.85 -12.23
N TRP A 774 3.99 19.91 -11.57
CA TRP A 774 4.38 21.27 -11.92
C TRP A 774 5.88 21.49 -11.81
N HIS A 775 6.50 20.97 -10.74
CA HIS A 775 7.95 21.02 -10.53
C HIS A 775 8.68 20.24 -11.64
N ALA A 776 8.19 19.06 -12.01
CA ALA A 776 8.77 18.24 -13.09
C ALA A 776 8.72 18.90 -14.49
N ILE A 777 7.79 19.85 -14.70
CA ILE A 777 7.68 20.63 -15.94
C ILE A 777 8.59 21.86 -15.92
N HIS A 778 8.57 22.64 -14.83
CA HIS A 778 9.15 23.99 -14.81
C HIS A 778 10.50 24.09 -14.13
N GLN A 779 10.84 23.18 -13.21
CA GLN A 779 12.01 23.35 -12.38
C GLN A 779 13.28 22.87 -13.06
N GLN A 780 14.22 23.81 -13.19
CA GLN A 780 15.63 23.49 -13.29
C GLN A 780 16.22 23.51 -11.88
N GLN A 781 16.63 22.34 -11.38
CA GLN A 781 17.24 22.23 -10.07
C GLN A 781 18.73 22.59 -10.16
N ALA A 782 19.13 23.66 -9.48
CA ALA A 782 20.52 24.08 -9.41
C ALA A 782 21.26 23.25 -8.35
N ALA A 783 22.47 22.79 -8.67
CA ALA A 783 23.32 22.04 -7.74
C ALA A 783 23.96 22.96 -6.67
N ASP A 784 24.32 24.17 -7.08
CA ASP A 784 24.92 25.21 -6.26
C ASP A 784 24.54 26.61 -6.76
N VAL A 785 25.06 27.65 -6.11
CA VAL A 785 24.76 29.05 -6.44
C VAL A 785 25.28 29.44 -7.82
N ASP A 786 26.44 28.94 -8.23
CA ASP A 786 27.04 29.29 -9.52
C ASP A 786 26.27 28.62 -10.66
N ASP A 787 25.84 27.38 -10.47
CA ASP A 787 24.94 26.67 -11.37
C ASP A 787 23.60 27.39 -11.50
N ALA A 788 23.00 27.86 -10.39
CA ALA A 788 21.77 28.66 -10.44
C ALA A 788 21.92 29.91 -11.33
N VAL A 789 23.03 30.64 -11.19
CA VAL A 789 23.34 31.80 -12.03
C VAL A 789 23.55 31.42 -13.49
N ALA A 790 24.20 30.29 -13.75
CA ALA A 790 24.41 29.79 -15.10
C ALA A 790 23.08 29.40 -15.76
N LEU A 791 22.16 28.76 -15.04
CA LEU A 791 20.82 28.42 -15.51
C LEU A 791 19.99 29.68 -15.78
N PHE A 792 20.09 30.69 -14.91
CA PHE A 792 19.36 31.95 -15.06
C PHE A 792 19.69 32.64 -16.38
N LYS A 793 20.97 32.64 -16.76
CA LYS A 793 21.45 33.24 -18.01
C LYS A 793 21.06 32.47 -19.28
N LYS A 794 20.64 31.20 -19.17
CA LYS A 794 20.26 30.38 -20.33
C LYS A 794 18.84 30.67 -20.82
N GLY A 795 17.91 30.93 -19.90
CA GLY A 795 16.52 31.24 -20.24
C GLY A 795 16.30 32.71 -20.60
N SER A 796 15.33 32.98 -21.46
CA SER A 796 15.00 34.33 -21.93
C SER A 796 14.19 35.16 -20.92
N ASP A 797 13.49 34.50 -19.98
CA ASP A 797 12.80 35.12 -18.85
C ASP A 797 12.83 34.17 -17.64
N SER A 798 14.04 33.75 -17.25
CA SER A 798 14.25 32.88 -16.08
C SER A 798 13.87 33.62 -14.79
N LYS A 799 13.31 32.90 -13.81
CA LYS A 799 13.08 33.42 -12.46
C LYS A 799 13.61 32.46 -11.41
N TYR A 800 14.19 33.00 -10.34
CA TYR A 800 14.53 32.22 -9.16
C TYR A 800 13.30 31.95 -8.30
N LEU A 801 13.20 30.73 -7.77
CA LEU A 801 12.23 30.35 -6.77
C LEU A 801 12.95 29.94 -5.48
N ALA A 802 12.70 30.67 -4.39
CA ALA A 802 13.23 30.38 -3.06
C ALA A 802 12.09 30.28 -2.05
N GLY A 803 11.18 29.33 -2.25
CA GLY A 803 9.96 29.19 -1.45
C GLY A 803 8.80 30.07 -1.96
N GLY A 804 7.61 29.47 -1.99
CA GLY A 804 6.46 29.88 -2.82
C GLY A 804 5.66 31.13 -2.43
N HIS A 805 6.29 32.25 -2.06
CA HIS A 805 5.56 33.40 -1.51
C HIS A 805 4.97 34.37 -2.55
N THR A 806 5.70 34.71 -3.62
CA THR A 806 5.20 35.71 -4.60
C THR A 806 5.11 35.14 -6.02
N LEU A 807 6.14 34.42 -6.49
CA LEU A 807 6.18 33.91 -7.87
C LEU A 807 5.08 32.89 -8.18
N LEU A 808 4.83 31.92 -7.30
CA LEU A 808 3.81 30.89 -7.52
C LEU A 808 2.38 31.48 -7.57
N PRO A 809 1.97 32.37 -6.64
CA PRO A 809 0.67 33.06 -6.76
C PRO A 809 0.49 33.85 -8.06
N VAL A 810 1.49 34.62 -8.50
CA VAL A 810 1.37 35.42 -9.73
C VAL A 810 1.36 34.54 -10.99
N MET A 811 2.12 33.44 -11.00
CA MET A 811 2.05 32.44 -12.07
C MET A 811 0.67 31.76 -12.12
N LYS A 812 0.10 31.41 -10.97
CA LYS A 812 -1.26 30.84 -10.87
C LYS A 812 -2.33 31.79 -11.41
N GLN A 813 -2.15 33.09 -11.20
CA GLN A 813 -3.04 34.13 -11.76
C GLN A 813 -2.71 34.49 -13.22
N ARG A 814 -1.70 33.84 -13.82
CA ARG A 814 -1.20 34.11 -15.18
C ARG A 814 -0.69 35.54 -15.38
N LEU A 815 -0.23 36.19 -14.31
CA LEU A 815 0.40 37.51 -14.34
C LEU A 815 1.90 37.43 -14.67
N ALA A 816 2.51 36.26 -14.49
CA ALA A 816 3.87 35.95 -14.93
C ALA A 816 3.92 34.55 -15.55
N GLN A 817 4.72 34.37 -16.61
CA GLN A 817 4.94 33.08 -17.28
C GLN A 817 6.43 32.95 -17.63
N PRO A 818 7.31 32.78 -16.62
CA PRO A 818 8.74 32.67 -16.86
C PRO A 818 9.06 31.48 -17.76
N SER A 819 10.10 31.61 -18.59
CA SER A 819 10.56 30.51 -19.45
C SER A 819 11.09 29.34 -18.63
N ASP A 820 11.73 29.65 -17.49
CA ASP A 820 12.37 28.69 -16.61
C ASP A 820 12.20 29.14 -15.16
N VAL A 821 11.95 28.17 -14.27
CA VAL A 821 11.96 28.39 -12.82
C VAL A 821 13.16 27.68 -12.23
N ILE A 822 14.06 28.43 -11.61
CA ILE A 822 15.30 27.89 -11.03
C ILE A 822 15.11 27.78 -9.53
N ASP A 823 15.01 26.54 -9.04
CA ASP A 823 14.76 26.28 -7.64
C ASP A 823 16.05 26.39 -6.83
N LEU A 824 16.07 27.36 -5.89
CA LEU A 824 17.16 27.60 -4.97
C LEU A 824 17.00 26.84 -3.65
N ALA A 825 15.82 26.30 -3.35
CA ALA A 825 15.48 25.74 -2.04
C ALA A 825 16.28 24.48 -1.67
N ARG A 826 16.87 23.81 -2.68
CA ARG A 826 17.62 22.56 -2.49
C ARG A 826 19.14 22.74 -2.49
N ILE A 827 19.66 23.97 -2.57
CA ILE A 827 21.10 24.23 -2.51
C ILE A 827 21.55 24.15 -1.03
N PRO A 828 22.32 23.13 -0.60
CA PRO A 828 22.64 22.93 0.81
C PRO A 828 23.40 24.11 1.42
N ALA A 829 24.20 24.80 0.61
CA ALA A 829 24.94 25.98 1.05
C ALA A 829 24.04 27.15 1.48
N LEU A 830 22.77 27.19 1.01
CA LEU A 830 21.79 28.25 1.31
C LEU A 830 20.86 27.92 2.48
N VAL A 831 21.03 26.77 3.16
CA VAL A 831 20.19 26.35 4.28
C VAL A 831 21.00 26.34 5.57
N GLY A 832 20.48 26.98 6.63
CA GLY A 832 21.05 26.93 7.97
C GLY A 832 20.83 28.19 8.79
N VAL A 833 20.90 28.01 10.11
CA VAL A 833 20.87 29.08 11.11
C VAL A 833 22.10 28.94 11.99
N SER A 834 22.78 30.04 12.27
CA SER A 834 23.87 30.09 13.24
C SER A 834 23.85 31.40 14.02
N ALA A 835 24.33 31.38 15.26
CA ALA A 835 24.43 32.57 16.09
C ALA A 835 25.85 32.76 16.65
N THR A 836 26.25 34.02 16.78
CA THR A 836 27.45 34.48 17.50
C THR A 836 27.02 35.40 18.64
N ALA A 837 27.98 35.94 19.41
CA ALA A 837 27.69 36.93 20.45
C ALA A 837 27.09 38.24 19.90
N ASP A 838 27.35 38.55 18.63
CA ASP A 838 27.02 39.83 18.02
C ASP A 838 26.02 39.77 16.88
N ALA A 839 25.82 38.60 16.25
CA ALA A 839 24.84 38.44 15.19
C ALA A 839 24.19 37.05 15.14
N LEU A 840 22.94 37.01 14.68
CA LEU A 840 22.22 35.83 14.19
C LEU A 840 22.30 35.82 12.66
N VAL A 841 22.80 34.74 12.07
CA VAL A 841 22.86 34.55 10.61
C VAL A 841 21.85 33.50 10.19
N ILE A 842 21.01 33.84 9.23
CA ILE A 842 20.01 32.94 8.64
C ILE A 842 20.28 32.88 7.14
N LYS A 843 20.58 31.68 6.63
CA LYS A 843 20.84 31.49 5.19
C LYS A 843 19.55 31.56 4.38
N ALA A 844 19.65 32.02 3.14
CA ALA A 844 18.50 32.47 2.35
C ALA A 844 17.40 31.42 2.11
N ALA A 845 17.77 30.16 1.86
CA ALA A 845 16.84 29.06 1.63
C ALA A 845 16.35 28.38 2.92
N THR A 846 16.72 28.90 4.10
CA THR A 846 16.26 28.37 5.37
C THR A 846 14.75 28.57 5.51
N THR A 847 14.02 27.49 5.77
CA THR A 847 12.56 27.55 5.86
C THR A 847 12.11 28.22 7.16
N TYR A 848 10.90 28.76 7.18
CA TYR A 848 10.30 29.28 8.41
C TYR A 848 10.22 28.19 9.49
N TYR A 849 9.95 26.95 9.13
CA TYR A 849 9.98 25.85 10.08
C TYR A 849 11.36 25.65 10.72
N ASP A 850 12.43 25.68 9.92
CA ASP A 850 13.80 25.54 10.43
C ASP A 850 14.20 26.72 11.34
N ILE A 851 13.77 27.94 11.00
CA ILE A 851 13.99 29.12 11.85
C ILE A 851 13.21 29.00 13.18
N LEU A 852 11.96 28.55 13.10
CA LEU A 852 11.07 28.35 14.27
C LEU A 852 11.62 27.31 15.24
N THR A 853 12.27 26.27 14.73
CA THR A 853 12.78 25.15 15.54
C THR A 853 14.21 25.37 16.03
N SER A 854 14.99 26.24 15.36
CA SER A 854 16.39 26.54 15.69
C SER A 854 16.61 27.01 17.13
N ALA A 855 17.48 26.31 17.86
CA ALA A 855 17.93 26.69 19.19
C ALA A 855 18.71 28.02 19.17
N ASP A 856 19.52 28.24 18.14
CA ASP A 856 20.30 29.47 17.95
C ASP A 856 19.38 30.68 17.75
N ALA A 857 18.36 30.58 16.90
CA ALA A 857 17.39 31.65 16.69
C ALA A 857 16.60 31.95 17.98
N LYS A 858 16.14 30.90 18.68
CA LYS A 858 15.41 31.03 19.97
C LYS A 858 16.22 31.74 21.03
N LYS A 859 17.53 31.50 21.09
CA LYS A 859 18.43 32.12 22.06
C LYS A 859 18.83 33.55 21.65
N ALA A 860 19.14 33.76 20.37
CA ALA A 860 19.72 34.98 19.88
C ALA A 860 18.69 36.12 19.74
N ILE A 861 17.57 35.87 19.05
CA ILE A 861 16.54 36.88 18.77
C ILE A 861 15.14 36.21 18.85
N PRO A 862 14.57 36.02 20.06
CA PRO A 862 13.27 35.38 20.23
C PRO A 862 12.12 36.02 19.42
N ALA A 863 12.21 37.32 19.16
CA ALA A 863 11.22 38.06 18.35
C ALA A 863 11.16 37.57 16.90
N ILE A 864 12.27 37.12 16.31
CA ILE A 864 12.27 36.50 14.98
C ILE A 864 11.48 35.19 15.03
N VAL A 865 11.71 34.35 16.03
CA VAL A 865 10.99 33.08 16.20
C VAL A 865 9.48 33.32 16.38
N HIS A 866 9.10 34.37 17.12
CA HIS A 866 7.69 34.75 17.28
C HIS A 866 7.06 35.24 15.97
N LEU A 867 7.77 36.08 15.20
CA LEU A 867 7.34 36.47 13.85
C LEU A 867 7.08 35.23 13.01
N THR A 868 8.03 34.30 12.98
CA THR A 868 7.97 33.08 12.18
C THR A 868 6.79 32.19 12.57
N SER A 869 6.47 32.09 13.85
CA SER A 869 5.39 31.22 14.34
C SER A 869 3.99 31.66 13.92
N VAL A 870 3.83 32.92 13.50
CA VAL A 870 2.55 33.49 13.04
C VAL A 870 2.53 33.78 11.53
N LEU A 871 3.50 33.26 10.76
CA LEU A 871 3.50 33.30 9.30
C LEU A 871 2.75 32.10 8.73
N GLY A 872 1.68 32.35 7.97
CA GLY A 872 0.93 31.31 7.26
C GLY A 872 0.38 30.19 8.15
N ASP A 873 -0.05 29.10 7.51
CA ASP A 873 -0.32 27.82 8.15
C ASP A 873 0.98 26.97 8.23
N PRO A 874 0.97 25.79 8.88
CA PRO A 874 2.15 24.93 8.93
C PRO A 874 2.75 24.61 7.56
N ALA A 875 1.95 24.31 6.54
CA ALA A 875 2.43 23.95 5.20
C ALA A 875 3.18 25.12 4.54
N VAL A 876 2.69 26.35 4.72
CA VAL A 876 3.42 27.55 4.30
C VAL A 876 4.76 27.66 5.00
N ARG A 877 4.84 27.37 6.31
CA ARG A 877 6.11 27.44 7.06
C ARG A 877 7.14 26.40 6.65
N TYR A 878 6.71 25.22 6.21
CA TYR A 878 7.61 24.19 5.70
C TYR A 878 8.22 24.53 4.32
N ARG A 879 7.67 25.52 3.60
CA ARG A 879 8.12 25.86 2.24
C ARG A 879 8.59 27.31 2.08
N GLY A 880 8.12 28.22 2.91
CA GLY A 880 8.52 29.62 2.91
C GLY A 880 9.93 29.79 3.42
N THR A 881 10.75 30.59 2.74
CA THR A 881 12.12 30.88 3.15
C THR A 881 12.29 32.37 3.44
N ILE A 882 13.29 32.71 4.24
CA ILE A 882 13.62 34.12 4.52
C ILE A 882 14.05 34.86 3.25
N GLY A 883 14.87 34.24 2.40
CA GLY A 883 15.36 34.83 1.16
C GLY A 883 14.22 35.10 0.19
N GLY A 884 13.30 34.13 0.00
CA GLY A 884 12.11 34.32 -0.82
C GLY A 884 11.17 35.40 -0.27
N SER A 885 11.12 35.58 1.05
CA SER A 885 10.30 36.61 1.70
C SER A 885 10.76 38.03 1.38
N ILE A 886 12.09 38.24 1.31
CA ILE A 886 12.66 39.58 1.20
C ILE A 886 13.09 39.94 -0.23
N ALA A 887 13.37 38.96 -1.10
CA ALA A 887 13.93 39.19 -2.43
C ALA A 887 13.13 40.17 -3.29
N ASN A 888 11.79 40.16 -3.15
CA ASN A 888 10.92 40.99 -3.95
C ASN A 888 10.36 42.21 -3.20
N ASN A 889 10.62 42.38 -1.90
CA ASN A 889 9.93 43.40 -1.08
C ASN A 889 8.39 43.40 -1.23
N ASP A 890 7.79 42.21 -1.16
CA ASP A 890 6.34 42.03 -1.23
C ASP A 890 5.69 42.68 0.00
N PRO A 891 4.71 43.60 -0.15
CA PRO A 891 4.02 44.25 0.97
C PRO A 891 3.28 43.27 1.89
N ALA A 892 2.98 42.06 1.42
CA ALA A 892 2.39 40.99 2.22
C ALA A 892 3.41 40.18 3.02
N ALA A 893 4.72 40.38 2.80
CA ALA A 893 5.77 39.68 3.53
C ALA A 893 6.06 40.37 4.88
N ASP A 894 6.19 39.56 5.94
CA ASP A 894 6.44 40.06 7.29
C ASP A 894 7.95 40.24 7.59
N TYR A 895 8.85 39.48 6.94
CA TYR A 895 10.30 39.56 7.20
C TYR A 895 10.96 40.89 6.84
N PRO A 896 10.55 41.64 5.79
CA PRO A 896 11.10 42.97 5.52
C PRO A 896 11.09 43.89 6.75
N ALA A 897 10.03 43.85 7.57
CA ALA A 897 9.94 44.65 8.79
C ALA A 897 11.04 44.26 9.81
N ALA A 898 11.32 42.97 9.99
CA ALA A 898 12.39 42.51 10.88
C ALA A 898 13.79 42.86 10.35
N VAL A 899 14.00 42.76 9.03
CA VAL A 899 15.27 43.09 8.38
C VAL A 899 15.62 44.57 8.57
N VAL A 900 14.64 45.47 8.40
CA VAL A 900 14.83 46.91 8.61
C VAL A 900 14.99 47.25 10.09
N ALA A 901 14.08 46.79 10.96
CA ALA A 901 14.10 47.14 12.38
C ALA A 901 15.39 46.69 13.08
N LEU A 902 15.95 45.54 12.69
CA LEU A 902 17.18 45.00 13.29
C LEU A 902 18.48 45.53 12.68
N ASP A 903 18.43 46.49 11.75
CA ASP A 903 19.60 46.94 10.97
C ASP A 903 20.37 45.78 10.30
N ALA A 904 19.63 44.83 9.73
CA ALA A 904 20.23 43.63 9.17
C ALA A 904 21.10 43.95 7.94
N THR A 905 22.01 43.03 7.63
CA THR A 905 22.81 43.05 6.40
C THR A 905 22.40 41.88 5.54
N VAL A 906 21.92 42.16 4.32
CA VAL A 906 21.58 41.17 3.30
C VAL A 906 22.82 40.88 2.49
N LYS A 907 23.27 39.63 2.48
CA LYS A 907 24.43 39.19 1.71
C LYS A 907 23.96 38.41 0.48
N THR A 908 24.59 38.71 -0.65
CA THR A 908 24.34 38.05 -1.93
C THR A 908 25.57 37.27 -2.37
N ASN A 909 25.47 36.60 -3.51
CA ASN A 909 26.63 36.00 -4.18
C ASN A 909 27.61 37.03 -4.76
N LYS A 910 27.26 38.33 -4.76
CA LYS A 910 28.10 39.42 -5.28
C LYS A 910 28.60 40.38 -4.21
N ARG A 911 27.76 40.72 -3.22
CA ARG A 911 28.01 41.85 -2.29
C ARG A 911 27.20 41.73 -1.00
N SER A 912 27.45 42.65 -0.07
CA SER A 912 26.66 42.84 1.15
C SER A 912 25.97 44.21 1.10
N ILE A 913 24.69 44.25 1.48
CA ILE A 913 23.82 45.42 1.36
C ILE A 913 23.13 45.64 2.72
N LYS A 914 23.15 46.88 3.21
CA LYS A 914 22.42 47.23 4.44
C LYS A 914 20.91 47.23 4.20
N ALA A 915 20.12 46.88 5.21
CA ALA A 915 18.67 46.76 5.10
C ALA A 915 18.01 48.02 4.48
N ASP A 916 18.44 49.20 4.89
CA ASP A 916 17.91 50.49 4.40
C ASP A 916 18.21 50.73 2.91
N ASP A 917 19.32 50.20 2.42
CA ASP A 917 19.73 50.31 1.02
C ASP A 917 19.16 49.16 0.15
N PHE A 918 18.76 48.06 0.79
CA PHE A 918 18.27 46.87 0.10
C PHE A 918 16.83 47.03 -0.41
N PHE A 919 15.96 47.66 0.36
CA PHE A 919 14.55 47.85 0.01
C PHE A 919 14.33 49.23 -0.65
N GLN A 920 14.10 49.25 -1.96
CA GLN A 920 14.06 50.50 -2.74
C GLN A 920 12.64 51.01 -3.02
N GLY A 921 11.62 50.17 -2.86
CA GLY A 921 10.22 50.52 -3.08
C GLY A 921 9.32 49.29 -3.06
N LEU A 922 8.01 49.49 -3.28
CA LEU A 922 7.05 48.38 -3.38
C LEU A 922 7.47 47.42 -4.49
N PHE A 923 7.54 46.14 -4.19
CA PHE A 923 7.97 45.08 -5.12
C PHE A 923 9.39 45.27 -5.71
N THR A 924 10.23 46.13 -5.13
CA THR A 924 11.54 46.51 -5.68
C THR A 924 12.64 46.45 -4.62
N THR A 925 13.72 45.74 -4.93
CA THR A 925 14.93 45.63 -4.10
C THR A 925 16.18 46.04 -4.90
N ALA A 926 17.31 46.16 -4.22
CA ALA A 926 18.61 46.43 -4.83
C ALA A 926 19.23 45.21 -5.56
N LEU A 927 18.51 44.10 -5.72
CA LEU A 927 19.02 42.93 -6.43
C LEU A 927 19.17 43.21 -7.92
N GLU A 928 20.33 42.88 -8.47
CA GLU A 928 20.57 42.87 -9.91
C GLU A 928 20.16 41.54 -10.56
N ASP A 929 20.03 41.54 -11.88
CA ASP A 929 19.81 40.30 -12.64
C ASP A 929 20.89 39.25 -12.34
N GLY A 930 20.44 38.03 -12.07
CA GLY A 930 21.30 36.91 -11.68
C GLY A 930 21.96 37.04 -10.30
N GLU A 931 21.62 38.06 -9.49
CA GLU A 931 22.09 38.19 -8.11
C GLU A 931 21.17 37.39 -7.16
N ILE A 932 21.77 36.57 -6.30
CA ILE A 932 21.09 35.66 -5.39
C ILE A 932 21.43 36.03 -3.95
N ILE A 933 20.42 36.20 -3.10
CA ILE A 933 20.62 36.32 -1.64
C ILE A 933 21.18 35.00 -1.12
N THR A 934 22.28 35.05 -0.38
CA THR A 934 22.93 33.87 0.22
C THR A 934 22.60 33.74 1.70
N GLU A 935 22.59 34.84 2.44
CA GLU A 935 22.26 34.88 3.87
C GLU A 935 21.84 36.29 4.33
N VAL A 936 21.17 36.35 5.48
CA VAL A 936 20.81 37.59 6.16
C VAL A 936 21.45 37.56 7.55
N SER A 937 22.21 38.60 7.88
CA SER A 937 22.87 38.76 9.18
C SER A 937 22.13 39.82 10.01
N PHE A 938 21.64 39.42 11.17
CA PHE A 938 20.91 40.25 12.12
C PHE A 938 21.80 40.57 13.33
N PRO A 939 22.17 41.83 13.55
CA PRO A 939 22.77 42.26 14.81
C PRO A 939 21.91 41.86 16.02
N ILE A 940 22.53 41.38 17.11
CA ILE A 940 21.78 41.05 18.34
C ILE A 940 21.30 42.35 19.00
N PRO A 941 19.97 42.58 19.11
CA PRO A 941 19.43 43.80 19.71
C PRO A 941 19.51 43.74 21.24
N ALA A 942 19.39 44.89 21.90
CA ALA A 942 19.18 44.94 23.35
C ALA A 942 17.79 44.41 23.72
N LYS A 943 16.77 44.71 22.88
CA LYS A 943 15.42 44.18 23.00
C LYS A 943 14.72 44.23 21.64
N ALA A 944 13.90 43.25 21.32
CA ALA A 944 13.06 43.27 20.13
C ALA A 944 11.69 42.66 20.43
N ALA A 945 10.68 43.07 19.67
CA ALA A 945 9.34 42.53 19.73
C ALA A 945 8.70 42.56 18.34
N TYR A 946 7.80 41.61 18.10
CA TYR A 946 6.95 41.58 16.92
C TYR A 946 5.50 41.46 17.35
N SER A 947 4.59 42.13 16.64
CA SER A 947 3.15 42.02 16.84
C SER A 947 2.44 41.99 15.50
N LYS A 948 1.42 41.13 15.37
CA LYS A 948 0.61 40.99 14.16
C LYS A 948 -0.84 41.34 14.47
N MET A 949 -1.32 42.44 13.91
CA MET A 949 -2.72 42.89 14.09
C MET A 949 -3.65 42.07 13.20
N ARG A 950 -4.58 41.31 13.81
CA ARG A 950 -5.54 40.44 13.11
C ARG A 950 -6.92 41.10 13.06
N HIS A 951 -7.63 40.99 11.93
CA HIS A 951 -9.04 41.34 11.84
C HIS A 951 -9.89 40.05 11.80
N PRO A 952 -10.60 39.70 12.90
CA PRO A 952 -11.30 38.41 13.01
C PRO A 952 -12.32 38.14 11.90
N ALA A 953 -12.97 39.19 11.37
CA ALA A 953 -14.04 39.05 10.37
C ALA A 953 -13.55 38.77 8.95
N SER A 954 -12.31 39.15 8.59
CA SER A 954 -11.76 38.91 7.25
C SER A 954 -10.79 37.72 7.20
N ARG A 955 -10.37 37.20 8.35
CA ARG A 955 -9.31 36.17 8.48
C ARG A 955 -7.94 36.56 7.90
N PHE A 956 -7.75 37.79 7.44
CA PHE A 956 -6.46 38.34 7.00
C PHE A 956 -5.81 39.18 8.10
N ALA A 957 -4.47 39.21 8.14
CA ALA A 957 -3.73 40.18 8.95
C ALA A 957 -3.78 41.55 8.26
N LEU A 958 -3.96 42.62 9.04
CA LEU A 958 -3.99 43.99 8.52
C LEU A 958 -2.58 44.58 8.44
N THR A 959 -1.75 44.37 9.46
CA THR A 959 -0.38 44.89 9.54
C THR A 959 0.45 44.11 10.55
N GLY A 960 1.70 43.78 10.22
CA GLY A 960 2.72 43.30 11.15
C GLY A 960 3.68 44.43 11.52
N VAL A 961 4.08 44.53 12.79
CA VAL A 961 5.03 45.55 13.27
C VAL A 961 6.16 44.86 14.01
N PHE A 962 7.40 45.14 13.60
CA PHE A 962 8.60 44.72 14.30
C PHE A 962 9.28 45.96 14.87
N VAL A 963 9.66 45.91 16.14
CA VAL A 963 10.38 47.01 16.83
C VAL A 963 11.62 46.44 17.47
N ALA A 964 12.74 47.12 17.31
CA ALA A 964 13.98 46.75 17.96
C ALA A 964 14.68 47.95 18.62
N LYS A 965 15.22 47.72 19.81
CA LYS A 965 16.17 48.60 20.46
C LYS A 965 17.58 48.04 20.26
N THR A 966 18.43 48.78 19.56
CA THR A 966 19.82 48.37 19.30
C THR A 966 20.66 48.40 20.59
N LYS A 967 21.86 47.80 20.57
CA LYS A 967 22.82 47.90 21.69
C LYS A 967 23.29 49.35 21.92
N SER A 968 23.30 50.21 20.89
CA SER A 968 23.59 51.65 21.00
C SER A 968 22.45 52.46 21.64
N GLY A 969 21.26 51.88 21.75
CA GLY A 969 20.10 52.49 22.40
C GLY A 969 19.06 53.07 21.42
N ASP A 970 19.32 53.05 20.12
CA ASP A 970 18.41 53.49 19.07
C ASP A 970 17.19 52.57 19.00
N VAL A 971 16.01 53.16 18.76
CA VAL A 971 14.76 52.41 18.57
C VAL A 971 14.35 52.54 17.12
N ARG A 972 14.17 51.39 16.46
CA ARG A 972 13.77 51.27 15.06
C ARG A 972 12.46 50.52 14.95
#